data_AF-A0A9P3J0S6-F1
#
_entry.id   AF-A0A9P3J0S6-F1
#
_cell.length_a   1.000
_cell.length_b   1.000
_cell.length_c   1.000
_cell.angle_alpha   90.00
_cell.angle_beta   90.00
_cell.angle_gamma   90.00
#
_symmetry.space_group_name_H-M   'P 1'
#
loop_
_entity.id
_entity.type
_entity.pdbx_description
1 polymer ?
#
loop_
_entity_poly.entity_id
_entity_poly.type
_entity_poly.pdbx_seq_one_letter_code
_entity_poly.pdbx_strand_id
1 'polypeptide(L)'
;MGQSVLLAIAVALVSLACLSSGVHADSAPRKWSTPTPQPPRDARHAAVPPPYSATSVTGAVIHMDASHHLSDGTTTDNNLLAVDIKGQGPVPFSVARWNPGDLSPRIGPSRPFSQPNLAILMELRGFDSDDPENAAVQAWSPSINMGVMMASVALNGQQWNRSKPVFYGTVACATSSRGYGYNMDDGSFTNKEPNLDITVGQAGAEEEGSIDVAIAWFPYYQGWIGGYLNAPDPPAYRPDSRSSWASWGSFSSALPADANEVLTWQHMGATLRLPHAHPSEGMLFLLNSYSGPENNDLNIMSTYPTSDGAWWVQVRKDSTDSADDLSPPAQAAFAFVYIPYNAAGLIGAHIEGRSGTPIIGAGQFRCWRLGPGRYELHVVPMGRHYADAEPITHKDGALLLQVMSHDAANHEHAQHAFLSYDIAANGSVYVEARSMRKGGSGEETFDLVDTDFAFAWIDFRNPITPNPRTFTGRLPHMIQETDFWTGLFVTVFVYSLLLLAAGLYLLYITRIRRTAALAFERLSTTDSHPSHFPLGQTASETRRGGAGAGMGGGLDSSNEDDSIRGALLGQQQQQQNYGAGASQALSPLPELDEDDLAVFDSAEEREQVKSGAGASSVAPPPAAAAAAAAAAAASTGSTAGKE
;
A
#
# COMPACT_ATOMS: atom_id res chain seq x y z
N MET A 1 -47.36 31.36 36.18
CA MET A 1 -46.21 30.52 36.62
C MET A 1 -46.08 29.21 35.84
N GLY A 2 -47.15 28.43 35.58
CA GLY A 2 -47.04 27.14 34.89
C GLY A 2 -46.49 27.19 33.45
N GLN A 3 -46.86 28.19 32.64
CA GLN A 3 -46.38 28.31 31.26
C GLN A 3 -44.90 28.71 31.15
N SER A 4 -44.39 29.53 32.08
CA SER A 4 -43.00 29.97 32.10
C SER A 4 -42.03 28.84 32.44
N VAL A 5 -42.46 27.90 33.30
CA VAL A 5 -41.68 26.71 33.66
C VAL A 5 -41.68 25.68 32.52
N LEU A 6 -42.84 25.48 31.87
CA LEU A 6 -42.92 24.61 30.69
C LEU A 6 -42.08 25.12 29.52
N LEU A 7 -42.04 26.44 29.31
CA LEU A 7 -41.19 27.06 28.28
C LEU A 7 -39.70 26.92 28.64
N ALA A 8 -39.32 27.09 29.91
CA ALA A 8 -37.93 26.89 30.35
C ALA A 8 -37.49 25.42 30.20
N ILE A 9 -38.36 24.46 30.49
CA ILE A 9 -38.10 23.03 30.28
C ILE A 9 -38.01 22.70 28.78
N ALA A 10 -38.90 23.25 27.95
CA ALA A 10 -38.85 23.04 26.50
C ALA A 10 -37.59 23.63 25.87
N VAL A 11 -37.17 24.84 26.28
CA VAL A 11 -35.92 25.45 25.83
C VAL A 11 -34.71 24.64 26.32
N ALA A 12 -34.72 24.17 27.56
CA ALA A 12 -33.66 23.30 28.06
C ALA A 12 -33.57 21.97 27.30
N LEU A 13 -34.71 21.35 26.96
CA LEU A 13 -34.75 20.11 26.19
C LEU A 13 -34.34 20.30 24.72
N VAL A 14 -34.69 21.44 24.10
CA VAL A 14 -34.24 21.78 22.74
C VAL A 14 -32.75 22.11 22.73
N SER A 15 -32.24 22.84 23.72
CA SER A 15 -30.80 23.07 23.88
C SER A 15 -30.04 21.76 24.16
N LEU A 16 -30.62 20.84 24.92
CA LEU A 16 -30.04 19.51 25.19
C LEU A 16 -30.07 18.61 23.95
N ALA A 17 -31.12 18.70 23.11
CA ALA A 17 -31.22 17.98 21.84
C ALA A 17 -30.25 18.54 20.79
N CYS A 18 -30.02 19.86 20.77
CA CYS A 18 -29.00 20.50 19.92
C CYS A 18 -27.57 20.18 20.40
N LEU A 19 -27.35 20.03 21.71
CA LEU A 19 -26.09 19.54 22.26
C LEU A 19 -25.88 18.05 21.97
N SER A 20 -26.92 17.21 22.01
CA SER A 20 -26.79 15.77 21.71
C SER A 20 -26.71 15.43 20.22
N SER A 21 -27.13 16.35 19.33
CA SER A 21 -27.00 16.19 17.87
C SER A 21 -25.74 16.88 17.30
N GLY A 22 -25.08 17.74 18.10
CA GLY A 22 -23.78 18.35 17.78
C GLY A 22 -22.58 17.67 18.44
N VAL A 23 -22.80 16.70 19.34
CA VAL A 23 -21.73 15.78 19.77
C VAL A 23 -21.56 14.79 18.62
N HIS A 24 -20.66 15.14 17.69
CA HIS A 24 -19.82 14.10 17.10
C HIS A 24 -19.44 13.19 18.25
N ALA A 25 -19.73 11.91 18.12
CA ALA A 25 -19.11 10.92 18.96
C ALA A 25 -17.60 11.07 18.73
N ASP A 26 -16.97 11.97 19.47
CA ASP A 26 -15.58 11.90 19.86
C ASP A 26 -15.51 10.64 20.69
N SER A 27 -15.50 9.50 19.97
CA SER A 27 -14.87 8.28 20.42
C SER A 27 -13.55 8.74 20.99
N ALA A 28 -13.46 8.76 22.32
CA ALA A 28 -12.24 9.09 23.03
C ALA A 28 -11.08 8.44 22.27
N PRO A 29 -10.00 9.18 21.93
CA PRO A 29 -8.96 8.69 21.05
C PRO A 29 -8.55 7.32 21.57
N ARG A 30 -8.90 6.27 20.80
CA ARG A 30 -8.58 4.89 21.18
C ARG A 30 -7.10 4.91 21.49
N LYS A 31 -6.75 4.60 22.74
CA LYS A 31 -5.36 4.49 23.16
C LYS A 31 -4.70 3.51 22.19
N TRP A 32 -3.83 4.02 21.33
CA TRP A 32 -3.16 3.23 20.30
C TRP A 32 -2.15 2.31 21.00
N SER A 33 -2.63 1.19 21.54
CA SER A 33 -1.78 0.01 21.59
C SER A 33 -1.71 -0.46 20.16
N THR A 34 -0.55 -0.36 19.54
CA THR A 34 -0.32 -0.94 18.22
C THR A 34 -0.81 -2.39 18.27
N PRO A 35 -1.74 -2.77 17.38
CA PRO A 35 -2.32 -4.09 17.50
C PRO A 35 -1.19 -5.10 17.34
N THR A 36 -1.00 -5.93 18.36
CA THR A 36 -0.15 -7.11 18.19
C THR A 36 -0.93 -8.04 17.27
N PRO A 37 -0.35 -8.53 16.17
CA PRO A 37 -1.03 -9.50 15.33
C PRO A 37 -1.59 -10.61 16.20
N GLN A 38 -2.89 -10.82 16.09
CA GLN A 38 -3.56 -11.81 16.92
C GLN A 38 -3.17 -13.20 16.42
N PRO A 39 -2.90 -14.16 17.32
CA PRO A 39 -2.69 -15.53 16.89
C PRO A 39 -3.93 -16.00 16.10
N PRO A 40 -3.76 -16.69 14.97
CA PRO A 40 -4.88 -17.13 14.15
C PRO A 40 -5.86 -17.97 14.95
N ARG A 41 -7.15 -17.62 14.91
CA ARG A 41 -8.19 -18.27 15.73
C ARG A 41 -8.49 -19.71 15.32
N ASP A 42 -8.27 -20.03 14.04
CA ASP A 42 -8.70 -21.29 13.42
C ASP A 42 -7.54 -22.16 12.91
N ALA A 43 -6.29 -21.71 13.05
CA ALA A 43 -5.14 -22.46 12.57
C ALA A 43 -4.72 -23.54 13.57
N ARG A 44 -4.40 -24.73 13.06
CA ARG A 44 -3.62 -25.71 13.85
C ARG A 44 -2.27 -25.07 14.19
N HIS A 45 -1.80 -25.22 15.42
CA HIS A 45 -0.59 -24.56 15.94
C HIS A 45 0.67 -24.67 15.02
N ALA A 46 0.77 -25.69 14.18
CA ALA A 46 1.90 -25.91 13.28
C ALA A 46 1.85 -25.14 11.94
N ALA A 47 0.77 -24.40 11.67
CA ALA A 47 0.51 -23.66 10.44
C ALA A 47 0.55 -22.12 10.63
N VAL A 48 0.84 -21.66 11.85
CA VAL A 48 0.82 -20.24 12.21
C VAL A 48 2.21 -19.63 11.98
N PRO A 49 2.32 -18.49 11.28
CA PRO A 49 3.58 -17.76 11.19
C PRO A 49 4.05 -17.30 12.59
N PRO A 50 5.37 -17.25 12.86
CA PRO A 50 5.91 -16.70 14.08
C PRO A 50 5.31 -15.33 14.39
N PRO A 51 5.17 -14.94 15.67
CA PRO A 51 4.71 -13.60 16.02
C PRO A 51 5.49 -12.55 15.22
N TYR A 52 4.76 -11.70 14.48
CA TYR A 52 5.40 -10.64 13.71
C TYR A 52 6.05 -9.67 14.69
N SER A 53 7.38 -9.52 14.59
CA SER A 53 8.15 -8.79 15.59
C SER A 53 7.94 -7.27 15.54
N ALA A 54 7.32 -6.72 14.48
CA ALA A 54 6.98 -5.30 14.24
C ALA A 54 8.08 -4.26 14.53
N THR A 55 9.29 -4.70 14.85
CA THR A 55 10.34 -3.89 15.50
C THR A 55 11.45 -3.49 14.54
N SER A 56 11.35 -3.91 13.29
CA SER A 56 12.36 -3.67 12.28
C SER A 56 11.75 -3.44 10.92
N VAL A 57 12.32 -2.49 10.17
CA VAL A 57 12.20 -2.48 8.72
C VAL A 57 12.73 -3.81 8.19
N THR A 58 12.04 -4.35 7.20
CA THR A 58 12.49 -5.54 6.47
C THR A 58 12.28 -5.31 4.98
N GLY A 59 13.14 -5.86 4.13
CA GLY A 59 13.00 -5.74 2.69
C GLY A 59 13.35 -7.02 1.95
N ALA A 60 13.09 -7.02 0.65
CA ALA A 60 13.45 -8.09 -0.28
C ALA A 60 13.72 -7.53 -1.67
N VAL A 61 14.53 -8.24 -2.45
CA VAL A 61 14.61 -8.09 -3.90
C VAL A 61 13.98 -9.33 -4.54
N ILE A 62 12.88 -9.12 -5.25
CA ILE A 62 12.12 -10.16 -5.94
C ILE A 62 12.52 -10.15 -7.42
N HIS A 63 12.96 -11.30 -7.90
CA HIS A 63 13.26 -11.55 -9.29
C HIS A 63 12.01 -12.06 -10.02
N MET A 64 11.79 -11.56 -11.24
CA MET A 64 10.68 -11.97 -12.10
C MET A 64 11.21 -12.36 -13.48
N ASP A 65 11.24 -13.66 -13.76
CA ASP A 65 11.67 -14.22 -15.04
C ASP A 65 10.48 -14.69 -15.87
N ALA A 66 10.13 -13.89 -16.88
CA ALA A 66 9.12 -14.20 -17.89
C ALA A 66 9.75 -14.64 -19.22
N SER A 67 10.98 -15.16 -19.23
CA SER A 67 11.66 -15.55 -20.48
C SER A 67 11.02 -16.71 -21.23
N HIS A 68 10.20 -17.49 -20.53
CA HIS A 68 9.37 -18.55 -21.09
C HIS A 68 7.97 -18.07 -21.52
N HIS A 69 7.67 -16.78 -21.40
CA HIS A 69 6.40 -16.23 -21.84
C HIS A 69 6.29 -16.29 -23.37
N LEU A 70 5.40 -17.15 -23.85
CA LEU A 70 5.07 -17.32 -25.26
C LEU A 70 3.79 -16.54 -25.55
N SER A 71 3.90 -15.28 -25.97
CA SER A 71 2.71 -14.52 -26.39
C SER A 71 2.28 -15.01 -27.78
N ASP A 72 1.39 -16.00 -27.87
CA ASP A 72 0.86 -16.46 -29.16
C ASP A 72 -0.48 -15.79 -29.53
N GLY A 73 -0.96 -14.87 -28.68
CA GLY A 73 -2.16 -14.06 -28.96
C GLY A 73 -3.47 -14.83 -28.82
N THR A 74 -3.45 -16.04 -28.23
CA THR A 74 -4.64 -16.88 -28.07
C THR A 74 -5.06 -17.09 -26.61
N THR A 75 -5.32 -16.01 -25.86
CA THR A 75 -6.20 -15.96 -24.65
C THR A 75 -5.98 -16.94 -23.48
N THR A 76 -5.00 -17.81 -23.55
CA THR A 76 -4.43 -18.55 -22.43
C THR A 76 -2.93 -18.50 -22.60
N ASP A 77 -2.38 -17.29 -22.56
CA ASP A 77 -0.95 -17.08 -22.37
C ASP A 77 -0.60 -17.78 -21.05
N ASN A 78 -0.07 -19.00 -21.15
CA ASN A 78 0.33 -19.77 -19.99
C ASN A 78 1.39 -18.94 -19.25
N ASN A 79 1.09 -18.62 -17.99
CA ASN A 79 1.79 -17.65 -17.16
C ASN A 79 3.13 -18.21 -16.68
N LEU A 80 4.00 -18.65 -17.60
CA LEU A 80 5.33 -19.20 -17.29
C LEU A 80 6.26 -18.09 -16.78
N LEU A 81 5.97 -17.63 -15.57
CA LEU A 81 6.68 -16.66 -14.80
C LEU A 81 7.31 -17.40 -13.62
N ALA A 82 8.64 -17.45 -13.60
CA ALA A 82 9.39 -17.84 -12.42
C ALA A 82 9.63 -16.59 -11.56
N VAL A 83 9.19 -16.64 -10.31
CA VAL A 83 9.51 -15.62 -9.30
C VAL A 83 10.57 -16.19 -8.38
N ASP A 84 11.57 -15.42 -7.96
CA ASP A 84 12.57 -15.78 -6.94
C ASP A 84 12.85 -14.63 -5.96
N ILE A 85 13.39 -14.90 -4.78
CA ILE A 85 13.87 -13.87 -3.84
C ILE A 85 15.39 -13.87 -3.86
N LYS A 86 16.00 -12.91 -4.56
CA LYS A 86 17.46 -12.75 -4.67
C LYS A 86 18.13 -12.44 -3.33
N GLY A 87 17.41 -11.79 -2.44
CA GLY A 87 17.82 -11.50 -1.07
C GLY A 87 16.73 -10.82 -0.28
N GLN A 88 16.85 -10.86 1.05
CA GLN A 88 15.85 -10.35 1.98
C GLN A 88 16.42 -10.21 3.40
N GLY A 89 15.78 -9.40 4.22
CA GLY A 89 16.02 -9.40 5.66
C GLY A 89 15.63 -8.10 6.39
N PRO A 90 15.68 -8.13 7.73
CA PRO A 90 16.04 -9.30 8.55
C PRO A 90 14.89 -10.30 8.71
N VAL A 91 13.64 -9.90 8.40
CA VAL A 91 12.49 -10.79 8.45
C VAL A 91 12.28 -11.37 7.05
N PRO A 92 12.25 -12.71 6.90
CA PRO A 92 12.07 -13.34 5.61
C PRO A 92 10.73 -12.97 4.95
N PHE A 93 10.70 -13.00 3.62
CA PHE A 93 9.51 -12.89 2.80
C PHE A 93 9.16 -14.25 2.18
N SER A 94 7.91 -14.37 1.71
CA SER A 94 7.45 -15.33 0.71
C SER A 94 6.55 -14.61 -0.29
N VAL A 95 6.18 -15.26 -1.40
CA VAL A 95 5.22 -14.71 -2.38
C VAL A 95 4.06 -15.69 -2.51
N ALA A 96 2.87 -15.29 -2.05
CA ALA A 96 1.70 -16.17 -1.96
C ALA A 96 1.00 -16.38 -3.31
N ARG A 97 1.07 -15.38 -4.18
CA ARG A 97 0.48 -15.33 -5.52
C ARG A 97 1.37 -14.47 -6.39
N TRP A 98 1.49 -14.84 -7.66
CA TRP A 98 2.08 -14.01 -8.69
C TRP A 98 1.49 -14.30 -10.06
N ASN A 99 1.48 -13.30 -10.92
CA ASN A 99 1.21 -13.35 -12.36
C ASN A 99 2.09 -12.27 -13.00
N PRO A 100 2.07 -12.10 -14.34
CA PRO A 100 2.57 -10.86 -14.91
C PRO A 100 1.92 -9.68 -14.17
N GLY A 101 2.72 -8.71 -13.75
CA GLY A 101 2.24 -7.51 -13.08
C GLY A 101 1.95 -7.63 -11.58
N ASP A 102 1.32 -8.67 -11.06
CA ASP A 102 1.02 -8.71 -9.61
C ASP A 102 1.93 -9.67 -8.83
N LEU A 103 2.33 -9.21 -7.65
CA LEU A 103 2.98 -10.01 -6.62
C LEU A 103 2.24 -9.83 -5.30
N SER A 104 2.03 -10.93 -4.57
CA SER A 104 1.47 -10.91 -3.22
C SER A 104 2.55 -11.26 -2.19
N PRO A 105 3.48 -10.34 -1.85
CA PRO A 105 4.53 -10.62 -0.88
C PRO A 105 3.95 -10.77 0.53
N ARG A 106 4.50 -11.70 1.30
CA ARG A 106 4.14 -11.98 2.69
C ARG A 106 5.37 -11.95 3.57
N ILE A 107 5.18 -11.65 4.84
CA ILE A 107 6.28 -11.42 5.80
C ILE A 107 6.29 -12.52 6.86
N GLY A 108 7.48 -13.01 7.18
CA GLY A 108 7.72 -13.97 8.25
C GLY A 108 7.02 -15.32 8.01
N PRO A 109 7.31 -16.03 6.90
CA PRO A 109 6.74 -17.35 6.66
C PRO A 109 7.03 -18.31 7.82
N SER A 110 6.06 -19.16 8.14
CA SER A 110 6.14 -20.16 9.22
C SER A 110 7.26 -21.17 9.02
N ARG A 111 7.62 -21.43 7.76
CA ARG A 111 8.62 -22.40 7.36
C ARG A 111 9.63 -21.76 6.40
N PRO A 112 10.94 -21.97 6.58
CA PRO A 112 11.95 -21.46 5.65
C PRO A 112 11.74 -21.97 4.22
N PHE A 113 11.19 -23.19 4.05
CA PHE A 113 10.93 -23.76 2.74
C PHE A 113 9.66 -23.22 2.04
N SER A 114 8.98 -22.23 2.61
CA SER A 114 7.97 -21.47 1.87
C SER A 114 8.60 -20.51 0.84
N GLN A 115 9.94 -20.39 0.86
CA GLN A 115 10.75 -19.53 0.01
C GLN A 115 11.34 -20.24 -1.24
N PRO A 116 11.81 -21.50 -1.17
CA PRO A 116 12.42 -22.21 -2.31
C PRO A 116 11.42 -22.74 -3.33
N ASN A 117 10.10 -22.54 -3.14
CA ASN A 117 9.14 -22.84 -4.21
C ASN A 117 9.06 -21.71 -5.26
N LEU A 118 9.85 -20.67 -5.05
CA LEU A 118 10.15 -19.62 -5.99
C LEU A 118 11.29 -20.16 -6.91
N ALA A 119 11.19 -19.93 -8.23
CA ALA A 119 11.85 -20.63 -9.35
C ALA A 119 11.13 -21.89 -9.90
N ILE A 120 9.89 -22.17 -9.46
CA ILE A 120 9.02 -23.11 -10.18
C ILE A 120 8.23 -22.32 -11.24
N LEU A 121 8.30 -22.76 -12.49
CA LEU A 121 7.39 -22.29 -13.54
C LEU A 121 5.97 -22.72 -13.19
N MET A 122 5.09 -21.76 -12.89
CA MET A 122 3.71 -22.05 -12.56
C MET A 122 2.80 -21.62 -13.70
N GLU A 123 1.99 -22.53 -14.22
CA GLU A 123 1.14 -22.25 -15.39
C GLU A 123 0.03 -21.22 -15.09
N LEU A 124 -0.40 -21.10 -13.83
CA LEU A 124 -1.50 -20.22 -13.40
C LEU A 124 -1.29 -19.67 -11.97
N ARG A 125 -1.11 -18.34 -11.86
CA ARG A 125 -1.30 -17.50 -10.66
C ARG A 125 -0.54 -17.87 -9.37
N GLY A 126 0.62 -18.51 -9.47
CA GLY A 126 1.36 -18.93 -8.28
C GLY A 126 0.57 -19.93 -7.42
N PHE A 127 0.77 -19.94 -6.10
CA PHE A 127 0.09 -20.94 -5.24
C PHE A 127 -1.41 -20.70 -5.07
N ASP A 128 -1.87 -19.45 -5.12
CA ASP A 128 -3.27 -18.99 -4.98
C ASP A 128 -4.17 -19.93 -4.17
N SER A 129 -3.76 -20.21 -2.93
CA SER A 129 -4.32 -21.30 -2.12
C SER A 129 -5.08 -20.74 -0.91
N ASP A 130 -6.34 -21.13 -0.79
CA ASP A 130 -7.20 -20.84 0.36
C ASP A 130 -7.01 -21.85 1.52
N ASP A 131 -6.06 -22.77 1.38
CA ASP A 131 -5.69 -23.73 2.42
C ASP A 131 -4.66 -23.12 3.38
N PRO A 132 -5.03 -22.82 4.64
CA PRO A 132 -4.09 -22.31 5.64
C PRO A 132 -2.98 -23.32 6.00
N GLU A 133 -3.11 -24.60 5.62
CA GLU A 133 -2.05 -25.61 5.80
C GLU A 133 -0.97 -25.55 4.70
N ASN A 134 -1.20 -24.83 3.60
CA ASN A 134 -0.21 -24.66 2.53
C ASN A 134 0.94 -23.75 2.97
N ALA A 135 2.16 -24.28 2.96
CA ALA A 135 3.34 -23.57 3.43
C ALA A 135 3.58 -22.22 2.73
N ALA A 136 3.24 -22.09 1.43
CA ALA A 136 3.48 -20.87 0.66
C ALA A 136 2.70 -19.64 1.18
N VAL A 137 1.54 -19.88 1.80
CA VAL A 137 0.61 -18.85 2.29
C VAL A 137 0.63 -18.71 3.81
N GLN A 138 1.43 -19.52 4.52
CA GLN A 138 1.60 -19.43 5.98
C GLN A 138 2.55 -18.29 6.39
N ALA A 139 2.18 -17.07 6.06
CA ALA A 139 2.94 -15.87 6.32
C ALA A 139 1.99 -14.71 6.61
N TRP A 140 2.51 -13.62 7.18
CA TRP A 140 1.70 -12.44 7.46
C TRP A 140 1.48 -11.63 6.19
N SER A 141 0.20 -11.33 5.91
CA SER A 141 -0.21 -10.37 4.89
C SER A 141 0.00 -8.94 5.40
N PRO A 142 0.86 -8.14 4.77
CA PRO A 142 1.05 -6.73 5.14
C PRO A 142 -0.28 -5.97 5.05
N SER A 143 -0.62 -5.20 6.09
CA SER A 143 -1.85 -4.40 6.19
C SER A 143 -1.53 -2.91 6.28
N ILE A 144 -2.28 -2.08 5.56
CA ILE A 144 -2.14 -0.61 5.60
C ILE A 144 -2.24 -0.02 7.01
N ASN A 145 -2.87 -0.75 7.96
CA ASN A 145 -3.05 -0.31 9.35
C ASN A 145 -1.81 -0.51 10.23
N MET A 146 -0.81 -1.25 9.74
CA MET A 146 0.35 -1.70 10.54
C MET A 146 1.68 -1.09 10.11
N GLY A 147 1.75 -0.54 8.90
CA GLY A 147 2.95 0.03 8.33
C GLY A 147 2.75 0.38 6.88
N VAL A 148 3.84 0.73 6.21
CA VAL A 148 3.86 1.10 4.79
C VAL A 148 4.78 0.18 4.01
N MET A 149 4.30 -0.35 2.89
CA MET A 149 5.11 -1.05 1.90
C MET A 149 5.57 -0.05 0.83
N MET A 150 6.88 -0.01 0.59
CA MET A 150 7.51 0.76 -0.48
C MET A 150 8.19 -0.17 -1.48
N ALA A 151 8.34 0.29 -2.71
CA ALA A 151 8.94 -0.50 -3.78
C ALA A 151 9.75 0.36 -4.76
N SER A 152 10.65 -0.28 -5.49
CA SER A 152 11.42 0.32 -6.59
C SER A 152 11.77 -0.75 -7.61
N VAL A 153 11.96 -0.36 -8.87
CA VAL A 153 12.36 -1.30 -9.93
C VAL A 153 13.86 -1.61 -9.79
N ALA A 154 14.18 -2.90 -9.66
CA ALA A 154 15.52 -3.41 -9.37
C ALA A 154 16.19 -4.07 -10.59
N LEU A 155 15.80 -3.64 -11.80
CA LEU A 155 16.49 -3.95 -13.05
C LEU A 155 16.38 -2.79 -14.05
N ASN A 156 17.49 -2.43 -14.70
CA ASN A 156 17.53 -1.37 -15.72
C ASN A 156 17.08 -1.88 -17.08
N GLY A 157 15.76 -1.98 -17.26
CA GLY A 157 15.14 -2.49 -18.48
C GLY A 157 15.12 -4.01 -18.55
N GLN A 158 14.11 -4.56 -19.20
CA GLN A 158 13.89 -6.00 -19.28
C GLN A 158 13.45 -6.39 -20.68
N GLN A 159 13.91 -7.54 -21.14
CA GLN A 159 13.46 -8.17 -22.37
C GLN A 159 13.09 -9.60 -22.02
N TRP A 160 11.80 -9.93 -22.06
CA TRP A 160 11.34 -11.29 -21.73
C TRP A 160 12.01 -12.31 -22.66
N ASN A 161 11.90 -12.11 -23.97
CA ASN A 161 12.52 -13.01 -24.93
C ASN A 161 13.04 -12.25 -26.15
N ARG A 162 13.80 -12.95 -27.00
CA ARG A 162 14.46 -12.33 -28.16
C ARG A 162 13.49 -11.71 -29.18
N SER A 163 12.19 -12.04 -29.15
CA SER A 163 11.21 -11.48 -30.08
C SER A 163 10.46 -10.26 -29.52
N LYS A 164 10.62 -9.94 -28.24
CA LYS A 164 10.01 -8.77 -27.60
C LYS A 164 11.00 -7.60 -27.52
N PRO A 165 10.53 -6.34 -27.60
CA PRO A 165 11.38 -5.19 -27.32
C PRO A 165 11.79 -5.16 -25.84
N VAL A 166 12.82 -4.37 -25.52
CA VAL A 166 13.14 -4.01 -24.14
C VAL A 166 12.04 -3.07 -23.64
N PHE A 167 11.48 -3.34 -22.47
CA PHE A 167 10.60 -2.42 -21.74
C PHE A 167 11.27 -1.94 -20.45
N TYR A 168 10.71 -0.92 -19.83
CA TYR A 168 11.14 -0.42 -18.52
C TYR A 168 9.99 -0.50 -17.52
N GLY A 169 10.31 -0.84 -16.28
CA GLY A 169 9.31 -1.08 -15.25
C GLY A 169 8.78 0.19 -14.60
N THR A 170 7.53 0.13 -14.17
CA THR A 170 6.94 0.95 -13.11
C THR A 170 6.46 0.03 -11.98
N VAL A 171 6.32 0.55 -10.77
CA VAL A 171 5.87 -0.24 -9.61
C VAL A 171 4.94 0.57 -8.71
N ALA A 172 3.92 -0.10 -8.18
CA ALA A 172 2.93 0.42 -7.25
C ALA A 172 2.69 -0.58 -6.11
N CYS A 173 1.95 -0.17 -5.07
CA CYS A 173 1.48 -1.05 -4.02
C CYS A 173 -0.02 -0.88 -3.83
N ALA A 174 -0.80 -1.67 -4.56
CA ALA A 174 -2.25 -1.66 -4.46
C ALA A 174 -2.69 -1.96 -3.01
N THR A 175 -3.60 -1.15 -2.48
CA THR A 175 -4.35 -1.46 -1.25
C THR A 175 -5.46 -2.47 -1.51
N SER A 176 -5.21 -3.39 -2.45
CA SER A 176 -5.96 -4.61 -2.52
C SER A 176 -5.08 -5.79 -2.84
N SER A 177 -5.37 -6.93 -2.24
CA SER A 177 -4.62 -8.16 -2.47
C SER A 177 -5.52 -9.26 -2.99
N ARG A 178 -4.96 -10.14 -3.82
CA ARG A 178 -5.60 -11.41 -4.20
C ARG A 178 -4.93 -12.63 -3.61
N GLY A 179 -3.69 -12.52 -3.13
CA GLY A 179 -3.00 -13.62 -2.47
C GLY A 179 -3.54 -13.87 -1.05
N TYR A 180 -3.58 -15.14 -0.64
CA TYR A 180 -3.91 -15.50 0.73
C TYR A 180 -2.75 -15.26 1.70
N GLY A 181 -3.08 -15.14 2.99
CA GLY A 181 -2.14 -15.06 4.10
C GLY A 181 -2.86 -14.73 5.40
N TYR A 182 -2.13 -14.67 6.50
CA TYR A 182 -2.67 -14.26 7.79
C TYR A 182 -2.68 -12.74 7.89
N ASN A 183 -3.86 -12.14 8.01
CA ASN A 183 -4.02 -10.70 8.16
C ASN A 183 -3.30 -10.23 9.44
N MET A 184 -2.42 -9.24 9.32
CA MET A 184 -1.71 -8.67 10.47
C MET A 184 -2.63 -8.00 11.50
N ASP A 185 -3.83 -7.56 11.11
CA ASP A 185 -4.77 -6.83 11.97
C ASP A 185 -5.46 -7.74 12.99
N ASP A 186 -5.97 -8.89 12.54
CA ASP A 186 -6.83 -9.75 13.35
C ASP A 186 -6.43 -11.24 13.33
N GLY A 187 -5.39 -11.60 12.57
CA GLY A 187 -4.92 -12.98 12.44
C GLY A 187 -5.79 -13.89 11.59
N SER A 188 -6.83 -13.36 10.94
CA SER A 188 -7.69 -14.14 10.05
C SER A 188 -6.90 -14.59 8.82
N PHE A 189 -7.15 -15.81 8.35
CA PHE A 189 -6.57 -16.29 7.09
C PHE A 189 -7.49 -15.89 5.94
N THR A 190 -7.03 -14.96 5.11
CA THR A 190 -7.86 -14.38 4.04
C THR A 190 -7.00 -13.79 2.94
N ASN A 191 -7.58 -13.67 1.75
CA ASN A 191 -7.08 -12.81 0.68
C ASN A 191 -7.84 -11.49 0.59
N LYS A 192 -8.71 -11.17 1.55
CA LYS A 192 -9.51 -9.93 1.55
C LYS A 192 -8.81 -8.79 2.27
N GLU A 193 -9.28 -7.58 1.99
CA GLU A 193 -8.79 -6.34 2.58
C GLU A 193 -8.80 -6.28 4.11
N PRO A 194 -7.89 -5.48 4.71
CA PRO A 194 -6.86 -4.64 4.08
C PRO A 194 -5.53 -5.37 3.89
N ASN A 195 -5.23 -5.81 2.67
CA ASN A 195 -4.01 -6.55 2.35
C ASN A 195 -3.33 -5.90 1.13
N LEU A 196 -2.00 -6.02 1.07
CA LEU A 196 -1.21 -5.37 0.04
C LEU A 196 -0.72 -6.35 -1.04
N ASP A 197 -0.85 -5.94 -2.29
CA ASP A 197 -0.13 -6.49 -3.44
C ASP A 197 0.85 -5.43 -3.99
N ILE A 198 1.90 -5.92 -4.63
CA ILE A 198 2.81 -5.10 -5.44
C ILE A 198 2.38 -5.28 -6.89
N THR A 199 2.18 -4.16 -7.56
CA THR A 199 1.82 -4.12 -8.97
C THR A 199 3.00 -3.60 -9.78
N VAL A 200 3.25 -4.20 -10.93
CA VAL A 200 4.39 -3.94 -11.80
C VAL A 200 3.86 -3.70 -13.21
N GLY A 201 4.27 -2.59 -13.81
CA GLY A 201 3.81 -2.14 -15.11
C GLY A 201 4.96 -2.03 -16.10
N GLN A 202 4.62 -1.98 -17.38
CA GLN A 202 5.50 -1.54 -18.45
C GLN A 202 5.25 -0.05 -18.69
N ALA A 203 6.24 0.79 -18.36
CA ALA A 203 6.15 2.22 -18.63
C ALA A 203 5.78 2.46 -20.10
N GLY A 204 4.83 3.34 -20.37
CA GLY A 204 4.35 3.64 -21.73
C GLY A 204 3.14 2.83 -22.18
N ALA A 205 3.12 1.54 -21.89
CA ALA A 205 2.34 0.55 -22.64
C ALA A 205 0.96 0.20 -22.06
N GLU A 206 0.58 0.68 -20.87
CA GLU A 206 -0.68 0.28 -20.18
C GLU A 206 -0.77 -1.25 -20.00
N GLU A 207 0.38 -1.91 -19.81
CA GLU A 207 0.53 -3.35 -19.72
C GLU A 207 1.18 -3.78 -18.41
N GLU A 208 0.80 -4.95 -17.90
CA GLU A 208 1.46 -5.61 -16.79
C GLU A 208 2.92 -5.96 -17.16
N GLY A 209 3.84 -5.71 -16.22
CA GLY A 209 5.27 -5.96 -16.35
C GLY A 209 5.75 -7.14 -15.51
N SER A 210 6.77 -7.85 -15.99
CA SER A 210 7.51 -8.85 -15.19
C SER A 210 8.99 -8.47 -15.20
N ILE A 211 9.39 -7.70 -14.19
CA ILE A 211 10.72 -7.14 -14.01
C ILE A 211 11.05 -7.12 -12.52
N ASP A 212 12.33 -7.25 -12.18
CA ASP A 212 12.74 -7.34 -10.77
C ASP A 212 12.32 -6.09 -9.98
N VAL A 213 11.88 -6.31 -8.74
CA VAL A 213 11.47 -5.25 -7.82
C VAL A 213 12.12 -5.39 -6.47
N ALA A 214 12.55 -4.27 -5.91
CA ALA A 214 12.88 -4.12 -4.50
C ALA A 214 11.63 -3.74 -3.74
N ILE A 215 11.43 -4.34 -2.56
CA ILE A 215 10.35 -3.98 -1.63
C ILE A 215 10.89 -3.77 -0.23
N ALA A 216 10.23 -2.90 0.54
CA ALA A 216 10.57 -2.63 1.93
C ALA A 216 9.33 -2.31 2.76
N TRP A 217 9.24 -2.91 3.93
CA TRP A 217 8.14 -2.76 4.87
C TRP A 217 8.57 -1.92 6.08
N PHE A 218 7.85 -0.83 6.32
CA PHE A 218 8.09 0.15 7.39
C PHE A 218 6.97 0.09 8.44
N PRO A 219 7.15 -0.66 9.54
CA PRO A 219 6.11 -0.80 10.54
C PRO A 219 5.89 0.49 11.35
N TYR A 220 4.63 0.92 11.51
CA TYR A 220 4.28 2.07 12.36
C TYR A 220 4.71 1.85 13.81
N TYR A 221 4.69 0.59 14.28
CA TYR A 221 5.11 0.23 15.64
C TYR A 221 6.53 0.69 15.96
N GLN A 222 7.42 0.67 14.97
CA GLN A 222 8.81 1.07 15.15
C GLN A 222 8.94 2.60 15.28
N GLY A 223 7.92 3.37 14.89
CA GLY A 223 7.90 4.84 14.97
C GLY A 223 8.13 5.55 13.64
N TRP A 224 7.98 4.85 12.50
CA TRP A 224 8.06 5.48 11.18
C TRP A 224 6.88 6.41 10.94
N ILE A 225 7.15 7.58 10.37
CA ILE A 225 6.14 8.53 9.91
C ILE A 225 5.73 8.11 8.50
N GLY A 226 4.49 7.68 8.33
CA GLY A 226 3.96 7.23 7.04
C GLY A 226 2.47 7.00 7.08
N GLY A 227 1.86 6.83 5.92
CA GLY A 227 0.43 6.58 5.78
C GLY A 227 -0.02 6.33 4.34
N TYR A 228 -1.26 5.92 4.19
CA TYR A 228 -1.97 5.75 2.92
C TYR A 228 -3.07 6.80 2.80
N LEU A 229 -3.02 7.59 1.73
CA LEU A 229 -3.96 8.64 1.40
C LEU A 229 -4.87 8.19 0.26
N ASN A 230 -6.17 8.47 0.40
CA ASN A 230 -7.11 8.29 -0.69
C ASN A 230 -6.91 9.36 -1.77
N ALA A 231 -7.35 9.01 -2.98
CA ALA A 231 -7.61 9.97 -4.04
C ALA A 231 -8.55 11.11 -3.58
N PRO A 232 -8.43 12.32 -4.14
CA PRO A 232 -9.43 13.37 -3.93
C PRO A 232 -10.78 12.95 -4.52
N ASP A 233 -11.87 13.41 -3.91
CA ASP A 233 -13.21 13.21 -4.44
C ASP A 233 -13.32 13.76 -5.88
N PRO A 234 -13.83 12.99 -6.85
CA PRO A 234 -14.10 13.47 -8.21
C PRO A 234 -15.04 14.69 -8.20
N PRO A 235 -14.98 15.59 -9.21
CA PRO A 235 -14.41 15.37 -10.53
C PRO A 235 -13.01 15.98 -10.78
N ALA A 236 -12.33 16.56 -9.79
CA ALA A 236 -11.08 17.28 -10.08
C ALA A 236 -10.12 17.36 -8.89
N TYR A 237 -8.84 17.50 -9.22
CA TYR A 237 -7.85 18.10 -8.33
C TYR A 237 -8.24 19.55 -8.06
N ARG A 238 -8.88 19.82 -6.93
CA ARG A 238 -9.25 21.17 -6.54
C ARG A 238 -8.64 21.54 -5.20
N PRO A 239 -8.33 22.83 -4.97
CA PRO A 239 -7.90 23.33 -3.67
C PRO A 239 -8.89 23.06 -2.53
N ASP A 240 -10.18 22.85 -2.84
CA ASP A 240 -11.23 22.53 -1.87
C ASP A 240 -11.52 21.03 -1.74
N SER A 241 -10.83 20.17 -2.51
CA SER A 241 -10.96 18.72 -2.39
C SER A 241 -10.42 18.27 -1.03
N ARG A 242 -11.26 17.58 -0.26
CA ARG A 242 -10.87 17.06 1.05
C ARG A 242 -9.88 15.90 0.88
N SER A 243 -8.85 15.91 1.70
CA SER A 243 -7.97 14.78 1.87
C SER A 243 -8.56 13.81 2.89
N SER A 244 -8.37 12.51 2.68
CA SER A 244 -8.75 11.47 3.62
C SER A 244 -7.71 10.35 3.65
N TRP A 245 -7.57 9.72 4.81
CA TRP A 245 -6.81 8.49 4.95
C TRP A 245 -7.54 7.34 4.24
N ALA A 246 -6.78 6.37 3.71
CA ALA A 246 -7.34 5.20 3.03
C ALA A 246 -8.33 4.42 3.91
N SER A 247 -7.98 4.25 5.19
CA SER A 247 -8.87 3.73 6.22
C SER A 247 -8.55 4.36 7.58
N TRP A 248 -9.43 4.15 8.55
CA TRP A 248 -9.06 4.43 9.94
C TRP A 248 -7.91 3.51 10.37
N GLY A 249 -6.78 4.10 10.76
CA GLY A 249 -5.58 3.36 11.17
C GLY A 249 -4.52 3.23 10.08
N SER A 250 -4.79 3.63 8.83
CA SER A 250 -3.82 3.55 7.73
C SER A 250 -2.73 4.62 7.78
N PHE A 251 -2.35 5.09 8.97
CA PHE A 251 -1.36 6.13 9.19
C PHE A 251 -0.68 5.95 10.55
N SER A 252 0.57 6.34 10.63
CA SER A 252 1.34 6.32 11.88
C SER A 252 0.73 7.22 12.95
N SER A 253 0.87 6.86 14.22
CA SER A 253 0.38 7.67 15.35
C SER A 253 1.07 9.03 15.52
N ALA A 254 2.11 9.29 14.73
CA ALA A 254 2.80 10.56 14.59
C ALA A 254 2.01 11.62 13.82
N LEU A 255 1.00 11.20 13.07
CA LEU A 255 0.24 12.02 12.15
C LEU A 255 -1.13 12.36 12.74
N PRO A 256 -1.70 13.53 12.37
CA PRO A 256 -3.04 13.92 12.81
C PRO A 256 -4.10 12.98 12.23
N ALA A 257 -5.20 12.83 12.96
CA ALA A 257 -6.33 12.02 12.53
C ALA A 257 -7.04 12.61 11.30
N ASP A 258 -7.01 13.94 11.13
CA ASP A 258 -7.52 14.61 9.94
C ASP A 258 -6.42 14.71 8.87
N ALA A 259 -6.61 14.02 7.74
CA ALA A 259 -5.67 14.05 6.62
C ALA A 259 -5.53 15.44 5.98
N ASN A 260 -6.50 16.35 6.15
CA ASN A 260 -6.42 17.72 5.65
C ASN A 260 -5.33 18.55 6.36
N GLU A 261 -4.87 18.11 7.53
CA GLU A 261 -3.76 18.74 8.24
C GLU A 261 -2.39 18.40 7.62
N VAL A 262 -2.31 17.33 6.83
CA VAL A 262 -1.06 16.88 6.19
C VAL A 262 -1.04 17.04 4.69
N LEU A 263 -2.19 16.94 4.02
CA LEU A 263 -2.29 17.00 2.57
C LEU A 263 -3.27 18.09 2.16
N THR A 264 -2.88 18.86 1.16
CA THR A 264 -3.77 19.80 0.48
C THR A 264 -3.68 19.56 -1.02
N TRP A 265 -4.78 19.09 -1.61
CA TRP A 265 -4.90 18.92 -3.05
C TRP A 265 -4.87 20.28 -3.76
N GLN A 266 -4.29 20.32 -4.96
CA GLN A 266 -4.19 21.52 -5.80
C GLN A 266 -4.35 21.12 -7.26
N HIS A 267 -4.59 22.08 -8.16
CA HIS A 267 -4.95 21.79 -9.56
C HIS A 267 -4.03 20.79 -10.28
N MET A 268 -2.73 20.81 -9.97
CA MET A 268 -1.71 20.00 -10.64
C MET A 268 -1.00 18.98 -9.73
N GLY A 269 -1.56 18.70 -8.56
CA GLY A 269 -0.93 17.81 -7.59
C GLY A 269 -1.42 18.03 -6.17
N ALA A 270 -0.51 17.93 -5.21
CA ALA A 270 -0.78 18.22 -3.81
C ALA A 270 0.44 18.78 -3.10
N THR A 271 0.21 19.50 -2.01
CA THR A 271 1.26 19.82 -1.04
C THR A 271 1.10 18.88 0.15
N LEU A 272 2.16 18.13 0.47
CA LEU A 272 2.26 17.31 1.67
C LEU A 272 3.12 18.03 2.71
N ARG A 273 2.57 18.30 3.88
CA ARG A 273 3.26 18.90 5.02
C ARG A 273 3.13 17.98 6.22
N LEU A 274 4.26 17.44 6.66
CA LEU A 274 4.30 16.49 7.76
C LEU A 274 4.64 17.20 9.08
N PRO A 275 3.91 16.95 10.17
CA PRO A 275 4.32 17.41 11.49
C PRO A 275 5.68 16.83 11.85
N HIS A 276 6.57 17.67 12.40
CA HIS A 276 7.90 17.26 12.88
C HIS A 276 8.83 16.66 11.82
N ALA A 277 8.54 16.92 10.54
CA ALA A 277 9.38 16.49 9.43
C ALA A 277 9.57 17.65 8.45
N HIS A 278 10.79 17.77 7.93
CA HIS A 278 11.16 18.84 7.02
C HIS A 278 12.07 18.28 5.91
N PRO A 279 12.00 18.76 4.66
CA PRO A 279 12.80 18.20 3.58
C PRO A 279 14.33 18.36 3.74
N SER A 280 14.78 19.30 4.58
CA SER A 280 16.20 19.42 4.95
C SER A 280 16.63 18.46 6.06
N GLU A 281 15.72 17.69 6.63
CA GLU A 281 15.96 16.79 7.76
C GLU A 281 15.69 15.32 7.41
N GLY A 282 15.09 15.05 6.25
CA GLY A 282 14.82 13.70 5.77
C GLY A 282 14.32 13.64 4.35
N MET A 283 14.09 12.41 3.90
CA MET A 283 13.58 12.08 2.57
C MET A 283 12.13 11.64 2.67
N LEU A 284 11.35 11.94 1.63
CA LEU A 284 10.00 11.42 1.46
C LEU A 284 10.03 10.42 0.31
N PHE A 285 9.49 9.22 0.54
CA PHE A 285 9.24 8.22 -0.50
C PHE A 285 7.74 8.08 -0.69
N LEU A 286 7.31 8.00 -1.94
CA LEU A 286 5.92 7.88 -2.34
C LEU A 286 5.75 6.64 -3.21
N LEU A 287 4.58 6.02 -3.13
CA LEU A 287 4.23 4.91 -4.01
C LEU A 287 2.74 4.98 -4.32
N ASN A 288 2.35 4.80 -5.58
CA ASN A 288 0.94 4.75 -5.91
C ASN A 288 0.29 3.56 -5.18
N SER A 289 -0.91 3.79 -4.66
CA SER A 289 -1.62 2.77 -3.89
C SER A 289 -3.05 2.54 -4.35
N TYR A 290 -3.36 2.97 -5.57
CA TYR A 290 -4.67 2.76 -6.16
C TYR A 290 -4.90 1.27 -6.45
N SER A 291 -6.14 0.81 -6.24
CA SER A 291 -6.51 -0.61 -6.36
C SER A 291 -7.75 -0.82 -7.25
N GLY A 292 -7.95 0.06 -8.23
CA GLY A 292 -9.10 0.00 -9.12
C GLY A 292 -9.02 -1.10 -10.20
N PRO A 293 -10.08 -1.23 -11.02
CA PRO A 293 -10.15 -2.26 -12.06
C PRO A 293 -9.14 -2.06 -13.19
N GLU A 294 -8.61 -0.86 -13.37
CA GLU A 294 -7.54 -0.50 -14.33
C GLU A 294 -6.16 -0.79 -13.73
N ASN A 295 -5.94 -2.00 -13.21
CA ASN A 295 -4.71 -2.39 -12.50
C ASN A 295 -3.47 -2.54 -13.42
N ASN A 296 -3.65 -2.38 -14.73
CA ASN A 296 -2.59 -2.35 -15.74
C ASN A 296 -2.06 -0.93 -16.02
N ASP A 297 -2.80 0.11 -15.63
CA ASP A 297 -2.36 1.52 -15.72
C ASP A 297 -1.74 1.93 -14.39
N LEU A 298 -0.43 1.74 -14.24
CA LEU A 298 0.23 2.19 -13.03
C LEU A 298 0.46 3.69 -13.07
N ASN A 299 0.32 4.30 -11.90
CA ASN A 299 0.65 5.71 -11.75
C ASN A 299 2.03 5.88 -11.12
N ILE A 300 2.82 6.76 -11.71
CA ILE A 300 4.13 7.18 -11.22
C ILE A 300 3.94 8.36 -10.27
N MET A 301 4.56 8.25 -9.09
CA MET A 301 4.60 9.31 -8.10
C MET A 301 5.92 10.08 -8.20
N SER A 302 5.84 11.39 -8.32
CA SER A 302 7.00 12.28 -8.25
C SER A 302 6.81 13.32 -7.16
N THR A 303 7.91 13.73 -6.54
CA THR A 303 7.88 14.76 -5.50
C THR A 303 9.10 15.66 -5.59
N TYR A 304 9.06 16.81 -4.94
CA TYR A 304 10.24 17.62 -4.68
C TYR A 304 10.01 18.51 -3.45
N PRO A 305 11.09 18.89 -2.75
CA PRO A 305 10.99 19.80 -1.61
C PRO A 305 10.61 21.21 -2.06
N THR A 306 9.63 21.82 -1.39
CA THR A 306 9.26 23.22 -1.61
C THR A 306 10.03 24.15 -0.68
N SER A 307 10.16 25.41 -1.07
CA SER A 307 10.91 26.42 -0.29
C SER A 307 10.32 26.73 1.10
N ASP A 308 9.04 26.43 1.33
CA ASP A 308 8.31 26.61 2.58
C ASP A 308 8.31 25.33 3.46
N GLY A 309 9.18 24.37 3.16
CA GLY A 309 9.40 23.20 4.00
C GLY A 309 8.31 22.13 3.90
N ALA A 310 7.62 22.06 2.77
CA ALA A 310 6.70 20.98 2.42
C ALA A 310 7.28 20.16 1.26
N TRP A 311 6.50 19.19 0.79
CA TRP A 311 6.76 18.46 -0.44
C TRP A 311 5.64 18.71 -1.43
N TRP A 312 6.01 19.02 -2.68
CA TRP A 312 5.08 18.95 -3.79
C TRP A 312 4.93 17.49 -4.19
N VAL A 313 3.71 17.04 -4.47
CA VAL A 313 3.40 15.66 -4.88
C VAL A 313 2.63 15.71 -6.19
N GLN A 314 3.03 14.88 -7.14
CA GLN A 314 2.34 14.75 -8.42
C GLN A 314 2.16 13.28 -8.79
N VAL A 315 0.97 12.97 -9.31
CA VAL A 315 0.57 11.63 -9.75
C VAL A 315 0.31 11.65 -11.24
N ARG A 316 0.98 10.78 -11.99
CA ARG A 316 0.88 10.69 -13.46
C ARG A 316 0.68 9.25 -13.88
N LYS A 317 -0.05 9.04 -14.97
CA LYS A 317 -0.08 7.73 -15.61
C LYS A 317 1.28 7.42 -16.22
N ASP A 318 1.73 6.18 -16.11
CA ASP A 318 2.97 5.72 -16.74
C ASP A 318 2.92 5.69 -18.27
N SER A 319 1.73 5.79 -18.86
CA SER A 319 1.47 5.84 -20.29
C SER A 319 1.40 7.25 -20.90
N THR A 320 1.61 8.30 -20.10
CA THR A 320 1.47 9.70 -20.55
C THR A 320 2.82 10.35 -20.83
N ASP A 321 2.95 11.08 -21.94
CA ASP A 321 4.22 11.67 -22.40
C ASP A 321 4.40 13.14 -22.02
N SER A 322 3.37 13.76 -21.45
CA SER A 322 3.33 15.17 -21.09
C SER A 322 3.44 15.38 -19.58
N ALA A 323 4.28 16.34 -19.18
CA ALA A 323 4.31 16.84 -17.81
C ALA A 323 3.03 17.60 -17.39
N ASP A 324 2.06 17.76 -18.27
CA ASP A 324 0.76 18.35 -17.90
C ASP A 324 -0.33 17.28 -17.73
N ASP A 325 -0.04 16.05 -18.17
CA ASP A 325 -0.99 14.96 -18.08
C ASP A 325 -0.88 14.29 -16.71
N LEU A 326 -1.98 14.34 -15.97
CA LEU A 326 -2.09 13.82 -14.61
C LEU A 326 -2.95 12.57 -14.64
N SER A 327 -2.71 11.70 -13.67
CA SER A 327 -3.65 10.61 -13.43
C SER A 327 -5.04 11.16 -13.15
N PRO A 328 -6.11 10.48 -13.60
CA PRO A 328 -7.46 10.79 -13.18
C PRO A 328 -7.53 10.96 -11.65
N PRO A 329 -8.24 11.96 -11.11
CA PRO A 329 -8.26 12.24 -9.68
C PRO A 329 -8.54 10.99 -8.83
N ALA A 330 -9.49 10.14 -9.26
CA ALA A 330 -9.84 8.90 -8.57
C ALA A 330 -8.69 7.88 -8.44
N GLN A 331 -7.62 8.01 -9.23
CA GLN A 331 -6.45 7.13 -9.24
C GLN A 331 -5.26 7.72 -8.46
N ALA A 332 -5.41 8.92 -7.89
CA ALA A 332 -4.35 9.64 -7.18
C ALA A 332 -4.14 9.17 -5.73
N ALA A 333 -4.56 7.96 -5.38
CA ALA A 333 -4.28 7.38 -4.07
C ALA A 333 -2.81 6.99 -3.95
N PHE A 334 -2.19 7.25 -2.81
CA PHE A 334 -0.77 6.93 -2.62
C PHE A 334 -0.41 6.65 -1.17
N ALA A 335 0.66 5.88 -1.00
CA ALA A 335 1.34 5.67 0.25
C ALA A 335 2.56 6.58 0.37
N PHE A 336 2.95 6.93 1.60
CA PHE A 336 4.20 7.64 1.85
C PHE A 336 4.92 7.15 3.11
N VAL A 337 6.25 7.31 3.12
CA VAL A 337 7.08 7.17 4.32
C VAL A 337 8.13 8.27 4.33
N TYR A 338 8.32 8.88 5.49
CA TYR A 338 9.38 9.84 5.74
C TYR A 338 10.55 9.17 6.49
N ILE A 339 11.75 9.32 5.94
CA ILE A 339 12.99 8.77 6.50
C ILE A 339 13.90 9.92 6.90
N PRO A 340 14.07 10.21 8.21
CA PRO A 340 14.95 11.29 8.65
C PRO A 340 16.41 10.93 8.43
N TYR A 341 17.24 11.91 8.07
CA TYR A 341 18.69 11.71 7.87
C TYR A 341 19.43 11.29 9.15
N ASN A 342 18.81 11.48 10.32
CA ASN A 342 19.34 11.03 11.61
C ASN A 342 18.84 9.63 12.03
N ALA A 343 18.12 8.91 11.17
CA ALA A 343 17.72 7.52 11.41
C ALA A 343 18.97 6.66 11.61
N ALA A 344 18.95 5.80 12.63
CA ALA A 344 20.09 4.94 12.90
C ALA A 344 20.14 3.82 11.85
N GLY A 345 21.35 3.56 11.35
CA GLY A 345 21.58 2.60 10.26
C GLY A 345 21.31 3.13 8.85
N LEU A 346 20.88 4.40 8.70
CA LEU A 346 20.60 4.96 7.37
C LEU A 346 21.85 5.07 6.50
N ILE A 347 21.76 4.50 5.30
CA ILE A 347 22.60 4.86 4.15
C ILE A 347 21.66 5.38 3.07
N GLY A 348 21.67 6.68 2.84
CA GLY A 348 20.71 7.33 1.97
C GLY A 348 20.97 8.82 1.80
N ALA A 349 20.54 9.38 0.67
CA ALA A 349 20.77 10.78 0.34
C ALA A 349 19.77 11.30 -0.68
N HIS A 350 19.63 12.63 -0.70
CA HIS A 350 19.13 13.39 -1.84
C HIS A 350 20.32 13.77 -2.73
N ILE A 351 20.31 13.29 -3.97
CA ILE A 351 21.35 13.48 -4.98
C ILE A 351 20.88 14.55 -5.98
N GLU A 352 21.76 15.50 -6.29
CA GLU A 352 21.57 16.46 -7.39
C GLU A 352 21.82 15.76 -8.73
N GLY A 353 20.80 15.72 -9.60
CA GLY A 353 20.81 14.93 -10.84
C GLY A 353 21.82 15.41 -11.87
N ARG A 354 22.15 16.70 -11.90
CA ARG A 354 23.08 17.24 -12.91
C ARG A 354 24.55 16.95 -12.61
N SER A 355 24.88 16.63 -11.37
CA SER A 355 26.26 16.42 -10.93
C SER A 355 26.50 15.04 -10.30
N GLY A 356 25.45 14.38 -9.81
CA GLY A 356 25.55 13.18 -8.99
C GLY A 356 26.04 13.48 -7.56
N THR A 357 26.16 14.75 -7.17
CA THR A 357 26.63 15.12 -5.83
C THR A 357 25.50 15.00 -4.81
N PRO A 358 25.79 14.54 -3.57
CA PRO A 358 24.79 14.55 -2.51
C PRO A 358 24.53 15.97 -2.03
N ILE A 359 23.26 16.40 -2.09
CA ILE A 359 22.78 17.65 -1.50
C ILE A 359 22.78 17.51 0.03
N ILE A 360 22.25 16.39 0.50
CA ILE A 360 22.20 16.00 1.92
C ILE A 360 22.04 14.47 2.01
N GLY A 361 22.64 13.85 3.02
CA GLY A 361 22.56 12.40 3.20
C GLY A 361 23.20 11.92 4.50
N ALA A 362 23.10 10.62 4.73
CA ALA A 362 23.67 9.90 5.85
C ALA A 362 24.24 8.54 5.43
N GLY A 363 25.13 7.99 6.24
CA GLY A 363 25.82 6.72 5.97
C GLY A 363 27.03 6.85 5.05
N GLN A 364 27.64 5.71 4.72
CA GLN A 364 28.82 5.65 3.85
C GLN A 364 28.41 5.27 2.43
N PHE A 365 28.41 6.26 1.54
CA PHE A 365 28.17 6.05 0.12
C PHE A 365 28.97 7.06 -0.72
N ARG A 366 29.10 6.76 -2.03
CA ARG A 366 29.55 7.71 -3.05
C ARG A 366 28.65 7.59 -4.25
N CYS A 367 28.35 8.71 -4.89
CA CYS A 367 27.58 8.77 -6.12
C CYS A 367 28.37 9.55 -7.17
N TRP A 368 28.35 9.06 -8.40
CA TRP A 368 28.93 9.72 -9.56
C TRP A 368 27.91 9.75 -10.69
N ARG A 369 27.78 10.90 -11.34
CA ARG A 369 27.05 10.98 -12.61
C ARG A 369 27.93 10.47 -13.74
N LEU A 370 27.45 9.47 -14.48
CA LEU A 370 28.14 8.88 -15.63
C LEU A 370 27.76 9.58 -16.95
N GLY A 371 26.56 10.14 -17.00
CA GLY A 371 25.98 10.83 -18.14
C GLY A 371 24.55 11.27 -17.80
N PRO A 372 23.82 11.87 -18.77
CA PRO A 372 22.41 12.20 -18.57
C PRO A 372 21.63 11.01 -18.02
N GLY A 373 20.97 11.21 -16.88
CA GLY A 373 20.10 10.21 -16.25
C GLY A 373 20.76 8.90 -15.83
N ARG A 374 22.10 8.82 -15.78
CA ARG A 374 22.82 7.60 -15.35
C ARG A 374 23.79 7.91 -14.24
N TYR A 375 23.69 7.15 -13.15
CA TYR A 375 24.47 7.35 -11.94
C TYR A 375 25.07 6.03 -11.47
N GLU A 376 26.29 6.09 -10.94
CA GLU A 376 26.92 4.99 -10.24
C GLU A 376 26.95 5.31 -8.74
N LEU A 377 26.37 4.42 -7.94
CA LEU A 377 26.33 4.49 -6.50
C LEU A 377 27.18 3.35 -5.92
N HIS A 378 28.14 3.70 -5.08
CA HIS A 378 28.87 2.77 -4.24
C HIS A 378 28.37 2.87 -2.81
N VAL A 379 27.67 1.83 -2.35
CA VAL A 379 27.17 1.69 -0.97
C VAL A 379 28.15 0.86 -0.16
N VAL A 380 28.47 1.30 1.06
CA VAL A 380 29.21 0.49 2.05
C VAL A 380 28.27 0.14 3.19
N PRO A 381 27.81 -1.12 3.30
CA PRO A 381 26.92 -1.57 4.36
C PRO A 381 27.47 -1.26 5.76
N MET A 382 26.57 -1.09 6.73
CA MET A 382 26.96 -0.65 8.07
C MET A 382 27.93 -1.65 8.71
N GLY A 383 28.95 -1.12 9.38
CA GLY A 383 29.99 -1.92 10.03
C GLY A 383 31.09 -2.42 9.08
N ARG A 384 31.06 -2.07 7.79
CA ARG A 384 32.16 -2.28 6.85
C ARG A 384 32.90 -0.98 6.56
N HIS A 385 34.11 -1.09 6.01
CA HIS A 385 34.93 0.03 5.55
C HIS A 385 35.20 -0.10 4.05
N TYR A 386 35.33 1.01 3.32
CA TYR A 386 35.60 1.02 1.86
C TYR A 386 36.78 0.15 1.42
N ALA A 387 37.83 0.03 2.23
CA ALA A 387 39.03 -0.72 1.87
C ALA A 387 38.83 -2.24 1.92
N ASP A 388 37.87 -2.72 2.73
CA ASP A 388 37.70 -4.14 3.07
C ASP A 388 36.27 -4.63 2.76
N ALA A 389 35.44 -3.79 2.15
CA ALA A 389 34.06 -4.13 1.86
C ALA A 389 34.01 -5.04 0.62
N GLU A 390 33.61 -6.29 0.83
CA GLU A 390 33.17 -7.16 -0.25
C GLU A 390 32.09 -6.46 -1.10
N PRO A 391 32.08 -6.65 -2.44
CA PRO A 391 31.04 -6.17 -3.32
C PRO A 391 29.65 -6.48 -2.77
N ILE A 392 28.79 -5.48 -2.70
CA ILE A 392 27.40 -5.71 -2.33
C ILE A 392 26.69 -6.47 -3.45
N THR A 393 25.72 -7.29 -3.05
CA THR A 393 24.84 -8.01 -3.97
C THR A 393 23.39 -7.79 -3.55
N HIS A 394 22.45 -8.30 -4.35
CA HIS A 394 21.04 -8.34 -3.93
C HIS A 394 20.81 -9.12 -2.61
N LYS A 395 21.79 -9.89 -2.10
CA LYS A 395 21.71 -10.57 -0.79
C LYS A 395 22.01 -9.65 0.39
N ASP A 396 22.59 -8.48 0.16
CA ASP A 396 23.02 -7.57 1.23
C ASP A 396 21.97 -6.48 1.51
N GLY A 397 21.11 -6.15 0.54
CA GLY A 397 20.07 -5.15 0.72
C GLY A 397 19.30 -4.82 -0.56
N ALA A 398 18.42 -3.83 -0.43
CA ALA A 398 17.58 -3.30 -1.51
C ALA A 398 17.70 -1.77 -1.57
N LEU A 399 17.52 -1.17 -2.75
CA LEU A 399 17.53 0.28 -2.93
C LEU A 399 16.11 0.79 -3.16
N LEU A 400 15.67 1.74 -2.33
CA LEU A 400 14.49 2.54 -2.60
C LEU A 400 14.90 3.81 -3.35
N LEU A 401 14.11 4.21 -4.33
CA LEU A 401 14.35 5.36 -5.20
C LEU A 401 13.11 6.25 -5.27
N GLN A 402 13.30 7.56 -5.26
CA GLN A 402 12.23 8.54 -5.43
C GLN A 402 12.74 9.74 -6.23
N VAL A 403 11.98 10.19 -7.24
CA VAL A 403 12.24 11.47 -7.93
C VAL A 403 11.98 12.62 -6.97
N MET A 404 12.92 13.56 -6.90
CA MET A 404 12.98 14.69 -5.94
C MET A 404 13.14 16.07 -6.60
N SER A 405 12.94 16.18 -7.92
CA SER A 405 13.12 17.43 -8.67
C SER A 405 11.84 17.96 -9.29
N HIS A 406 11.86 19.26 -9.57
CA HIS A 406 10.85 19.94 -10.37
C HIS A 406 11.25 19.94 -11.85
N ASP A 407 10.27 20.07 -12.72
CA ASP A 407 10.48 20.25 -14.14
C ASP A 407 11.19 21.59 -14.40
N ALA A 408 12.29 21.56 -15.17
CA ALA A 408 13.09 22.74 -15.42
C ALA A 408 12.39 23.80 -16.29
N ALA A 409 11.40 23.40 -17.09
CA ALA A 409 10.59 24.30 -17.90
C ALA A 409 9.37 24.82 -17.13
N ASN A 410 8.85 24.04 -16.17
CA ASN A 410 7.74 24.45 -15.31
C ASN A 410 7.95 24.04 -13.84
N HIS A 411 8.32 25.02 -13.01
CA HIS A 411 8.56 24.82 -11.58
C HIS A 411 7.28 24.48 -10.79
N GLU A 412 6.10 24.54 -11.40
CA GLU A 412 4.85 24.04 -10.80
C GLU A 412 4.73 22.51 -10.91
N HIS A 413 5.55 21.85 -11.73
CA HIS A 413 5.48 20.41 -11.97
C HIS A 413 6.67 19.69 -11.34
N ALA A 414 6.41 18.51 -10.78
CA ALA A 414 7.47 17.57 -10.48
C ALA A 414 7.99 17.01 -11.80
N GLN A 415 9.29 16.72 -11.84
CA GLN A 415 9.91 16.18 -13.03
C GLN A 415 9.25 14.85 -13.41
N HIS A 416 8.88 14.73 -14.68
CA HIS A 416 8.30 13.52 -15.23
C HIS A 416 9.42 12.52 -15.55
N ALA A 417 9.88 11.81 -14.52
CA ALA A 417 10.84 10.73 -14.65
C ALA A 417 10.43 9.54 -13.78
N PHE A 418 10.93 8.35 -14.12
CA PHE A 418 10.89 7.18 -13.27
C PHE A 418 12.29 6.60 -13.13
N LEU A 419 12.50 5.88 -12.04
CA LEU A 419 13.81 5.43 -11.59
C LEU A 419 13.86 3.90 -11.53
N SER A 420 14.97 3.34 -12.00
CA SER A 420 15.32 1.93 -11.82
C SER A 420 16.78 1.82 -11.40
N TYR A 421 17.17 0.64 -10.89
CA TYR A 421 18.57 0.35 -10.66
C TYR A 421 18.94 -1.08 -11.01
N ASP A 422 20.24 -1.34 -11.14
CA ASP A 422 20.83 -2.67 -11.23
C ASP A 422 22.09 -2.74 -10.35
N ILE A 423 22.41 -3.91 -9.80
CA ILE A 423 23.65 -4.14 -9.03
C ILE A 423 24.60 -4.99 -9.88
N ALA A 424 25.70 -4.39 -10.30
CA ALA A 424 26.71 -5.10 -11.06
C ALA A 424 27.54 -6.04 -10.19
N ALA A 425 28.24 -6.99 -10.84
CA ALA A 425 29.06 -7.99 -10.16
C ALA A 425 30.20 -7.40 -9.29
N ASN A 426 30.62 -6.17 -9.58
CA ASN A 426 31.62 -5.44 -8.80
C ASN A 426 31.02 -4.71 -7.57
N GLY A 427 29.71 -4.79 -7.36
CA GLY A 427 28.98 -4.14 -6.26
C GLY A 427 28.59 -2.70 -6.53
N SER A 428 28.91 -2.15 -7.71
CA SER A 428 28.39 -0.84 -8.14
C SER A 428 26.89 -0.95 -8.38
N VAL A 429 26.13 0.02 -7.86
CA VAL A 429 24.71 0.16 -8.14
C VAL A 429 24.52 1.20 -9.25
N TYR A 430 23.98 0.81 -10.39
CA TYR A 430 23.71 1.73 -11.50
C TYR A 430 22.27 2.17 -11.45
N VAL A 431 22.02 3.45 -11.18
CA VAL A 431 20.70 4.06 -11.19
C VAL A 431 20.47 4.70 -12.56
N GLU A 432 19.30 4.44 -13.15
CA GLU A 432 18.84 5.10 -14.37
C GLU A 432 17.56 5.89 -14.10
N ALA A 433 17.52 7.10 -14.65
CA ALA A 433 16.37 7.99 -14.65
C ALA A 433 15.90 8.21 -16.09
N ARG A 434 14.64 7.86 -16.35
CA ARG A 434 14.06 7.88 -17.69
C ARG A 434 12.77 8.67 -17.72
N SER A 435 12.53 9.35 -18.84
CA SER A 435 11.24 9.94 -19.20
C SER A 435 10.69 9.20 -20.40
N MET A 436 9.42 8.78 -20.34
CA MET A 436 8.74 8.25 -21.49
C MET A 436 8.29 9.40 -22.40
N ARG A 437 8.39 9.22 -23.72
CA ARG A 437 7.83 10.11 -24.73
C ARG A 437 7.18 9.31 -25.85
N LYS A 438 6.05 9.78 -26.36
CA LYS A 438 5.42 9.21 -27.57
C LYS A 438 5.88 10.00 -28.79
N GLY A 439 6.46 9.29 -29.76
CA GLY A 439 6.83 9.84 -31.06
C GLY A 439 5.61 10.19 -31.91
N GLY A 440 5.81 10.90 -33.01
CA GLY A 440 4.71 11.29 -33.92
C GLY A 440 3.96 10.10 -34.57
N SER A 441 4.55 8.90 -34.54
CA SER A 441 3.95 7.63 -34.96
C SER A 441 3.25 6.87 -33.83
N GLY A 442 3.28 7.38 -32.59
CA GLY A 442 2.82 6.68 -31.38
C GLY A 442 3.85 5.73 -30.78
N GLU A 443 5.06 5.62 -31.35
CA GLU A 443 6.14 4.79 -30.80
C GLU A 443 6.65 5.39 -29.48
N GLU A 444 6.84 4.54 -28.48
CA GLU A 444 7.35 4.93 -27.17
C GLU A 444 8.88 4.98 -27.18
N THR A 445 9.41 6.05 -26.60
CA THR A 445 10.85 6.26 -26.40
C THR A 445 11.10 6.56 -24.93
N PHE A 446 12.24 6.10 -24.42
CA PHE A 446 12.58 6.20 -23.00
C PHE A 446 13.90 6.94 -22.85
N ASP A 447 13.83 8.26 -22.97
CA ASP A 447 14.99 9.14 -22.92
C ASP A 447 15.58 9.18 -21.52
N LEU A 448 16.91 9.05 -21.43
CA LEU A 448 17.62 9.27 -20.17
C LEU A 448 17.62 10.76 -19.83
N VAL A 449 17.26 11.09 -18.59
CA VAL A 449 17.10 12.48 -18.15
C VAL A 449 17.72 12.70 -16.78
N ASP A 450 18.48 13.80 -16.62
CA ASP A 450 18.96 14.20 -15.30
C ASP A 450 17.78 14.62 -14.42
N THR A 451 17.72 14.09 -13.21
CA THR A 451 16.68 14.36 -12.22
C THR A 451 17.30 14.27 -10.84
N ASP A 452 16.96 15.18 -9.94
CA ASP A 452 17.32 15.00 -8.54
C ASP A 452 16.52 13.81 -7.99
N PHE A 453 17.15 13.00 -7.15
CA PHE A 453 16.51 11.82 -6.59
C PHE A 453 16.95 11.55 -5.15
N ALA A 454 16.05 10.96 -4.36
CA ALA A 454 16.38 10.38 -3.07
C ALA A 454 16.62 8.89 -3.23
N PHE A 455 17.58 8.36 -2.46
CA PHE A 455 17.73 6.92 -2.28
C PHE A 455 17.85 6.54 -0.81
N ALA A 456 17.39 5.34 -0.48
CA ALA A 456 17.65 4.69 0.81
C ALA A 456 18.03 3.23 0.58
N TRP A 457 19.19 2.83 1.09
CA TRP A 457 19.61 1.43 1.12
C TRP A 457 19.03 0.73 2.35
N ILE A 458 18.21 -0.29 2.09
CA ILE A 458 17.61 -1.17 3.09
C ILE A 458 18.58 -2.33 3.32
N ASP A 459 19.46 -2.15 4.31
CA ASP A 459 20.42 -3.18 4.72
C ASP A 459 19.69 -4.35 5.40
N PHE A 460 19.83 -5.56 4.86
CA PHE A 460 19.11 -6.74 5.36
C PHE A 460 19.66 -7.27 6.68
N ARG A 461 20.86 -6.84 7.10
CA ARG A 461 21.50 -7.25 8.35
C ARG A 461 21.40 -6.17 9.41
N ASN A 462 21.52 -4.91 9.02
CA ASN A 462 21.50 -3.74 9.89
C ASN A 462 20.41 -2.75 9.43
N PRO A 463 19.14 -3.14 9.52
CA PRO A 463 18.04 -2.34 8.99
C PRO A 463 17.96 -0.98 9.65
N ILE A 464 17.49 -0.01 8.87
CA ILE A 464 17.24 1.35 9.33
C ILE A 464 16.22 1.36 10.47
N THR A 465 16.43 2.26 11.43
CA THR A 465 15.55 2.44 12.60
C THR A 465 15.28 3.94 12.82
N PRO A 466 14.04 4.34 13.12
CA PRO A 466 13.73 5.74 13.37
C PRO A 466 14.38 6.17 14.68
N ASN A 467 14.85 7.42 14.74
CA ASN A 467 15.49 7.92 15.94
C ASN A 467 14.43 8.22 17.02
N PRO A 468 14.51 7.63 18.23
CA PRO A 468 13.51 7.85 19.27
C PRO A 468 13.44 9.30 19.76
N ARG A 469 14.43 10.15 19.45
CA ARG A 469 14.50 11.55 19.90
C ARG A 469 13.61 12.51 19.11
N THR A 470 13.06 12.12 17.96
CA THR A 470 12.24 13.01 17.14
C THR A 470 10.82 13.19 17.70
N PHE A 471 10.39 12.33 18.65
CA PHE A 471 9.10 12.40 19.32
C PHE A 471 9.19 13.01 20.73
N THR A 472 9.86 14.17 20.87
CA THR A 472 9.67 15.05 22.03
C THR A 472 8.56 16.08 21.81
N GLY A 473 7.73 15.89 20.77
CA GLY A 473 6.39 16.45 20.77
C GLY A 473 5.71 15.94 22.01
N ARG A 474 5.63 16.81 23.03
CA ARG A 474 4.97 16.60 24.32
C ARG A 474 3.77 15.71 24.07
N LEU A 475 3.87 14.41 24.39
CA LEU A 475 2.72 13.51 24.36
C LEU A 475 1.61 14.32 25.03
N PRO A 476 0.52 14.68 24.33
CA PRO A 476 -0.56 15.45 24.93
C PRO A 476 -0.85 14.72 26.23
N HIS A 477 -0.63 15.45 27.34
CA HIS A 477 -0.50 14.92 28.69
C HIS A 477 -1.17 13.57 28.75
N MET A 478 -0.36 12.51 28.84
CA MET A 478 -0.81 11.16 29.14
C MET A 478 -2.00 11.32 30.09
N ILE A 479 -3.22 11.16 29.55
CA ILE A 479 -4.44 11.40 30.31
C ILE A 479 -4.35 10.35 31.38
N GLN A 480 -3.86 10.74 32.56
CA GLN A 480 -3.80 9.87 33.70
C GLN A 480 -5.23 9.40 33.88
N GLU A 481 -5.43 8.12 34.20
CA GLU A 481 -6.75 7.51 34.36
C GLU A 481 -7.70 8.37 35.23
N THR A 482 -7.15 9.24 36.09
CA THR A 482 -7.82 10.28 36.85
C THR A 482 -8.78 11.16 36.05
N ASP A 483 -8.47 11.51 34.80
CA ASP A 483 -9.26 12.48 34.01
C ASP A 483 -10.51 11.84 33.38
N PHE A 484 -10.40 10.57 32.95
CA PHE A 484 -11.56 9.77 32.54
C PHE A 484 -12.50 9.53 33.72
N TRP A 485 -11.93 9.14 34.88
CA TRP A 485 -12.71 8.91 36.08
C TRP A 485 -13.37 10.19 36.59
N THR A 486 -12.71 11.36 36.52
CA THR A 486 -13.34 12.63 36.89
C THR A 486 -14.44 13.05 35.92
N GLY A 487 -14.26 12.88 34.61
CA GLY A 487 -15.32 13.15 33.62
C GLY A 487 -16.57 12.29 33.84
N LEU A 488 -16.38 10.99 34.09
CA LEU A 488 -17.47 10.08 34.44
C LEU A 488 -18.13 10.47 35.78
N PHE A 489 -17.32 10.80 36.81
CA PHE A 489 -17.83 11.19 38.12
C PHE A 489 -18.66 12.47 38.07
N VAL A 490 -18.18 13.50 37.36
CA VAL A 490 -18.89 14.79 37.21
C VAL A 490 -20.21 14.57 36.47
N THR A 491 -20.21 13.77 35.41
CA THR A 491 -21.43 13.46 34.65
C THR A 491 -22.48 12.75 35.51
N VAL A 492 -22.07 11.69 36.23
CA VAL A 492 -22.96 10.95 37.13
C VAL A 492 -23.45 11.83 38.28
N PHE A 493 -22.59 12.69 38.83
CA PHE A 493 -22.95 13.61 39.91
C PHE A 493 -23.97 14.66 39.48
N VAL A 494 -23.77 15.29 38.31
CA VAL A 494 -24.71 16.27 37.75
C VAL A 494 -26.06 15.63 37.44
N TYR A 495 -26.08 14.44 36.82
CA TYR A 495 -27.32 13.69 36.58
C TYR A 495 -28.06 13.37 37.88
N SER A 496 -27.33 12.95 38.92
CA SER A 496 -27.91 12.65 40.23
C SER A 496 -28.53 13.89 40.89
N LEU A 497 -27.86 15.05 40.79
CA LEU A 497 -28.40 16.32 41.28
C LEU A 497 -29.66 16.77 40.54
N LEU A 498 -29.69 16.61 39.22
CA LEU A 498 -30.88 16.95 38.41
C LEU A 498 -32.08 16.05 38.75
N LEU A 499 -31.85 14.74 38.93
CA LEU A 499 -32.90 13.82 39.36
C LEU A 499 -33.40 14.13 40.77
N LEU A 500 -32.50 14.49 41.70
CA LEU A 500 -32.87 14.94 43.04
C LEU A 500 -33.72 16.20 43.00
N ALA A 501 -33.31 17.21 42.22
CA ALA A 501 -34.04 18.46 42.06
C ALA A 501 -35.45 18.23 41.46
N ALA A 502 -35.55 17.36 40.45
CA ALA A 502 -36.84 16.96 39.86
C ALA A 502 -37.74 16.26 40.89
N GLY A 503 -37.18 15.37 41.71
CA GLY A 503 -37.90 14.69 42.79
C GLY A 503 -38.42 15.67 43.86
N LEU A 504 -37.59 16.61 44.29
CA LEU A 504 -37.96 17.66 45.25
C LEU A 504 -39.05 18.59 44.67
N TYR A 505 -38.97 18.91 43.39
CA TYR A 505 -39.98 19.71 42.70
C TYR A 505 -41.33 19.00 42.61
N LEU A 506 -41.35 17.69 42.33
CA LEU A 506 -42.56 16.88 42.35
C LEU A 506 -43.18 16.81 43.76
N LEU A 507 -42.37 16.63 44.80
CA LEU A 507 -42.84 16.68 46.19
C LEU A 507 -43.45 18.04 46.54
N TYR A 508 -42.83 19.13 46.09
CA TYR A 508 -43.33 20.49 46.29
C TYR A 508 -44.70 20.70 45.61
N ILE A 509 -44.87 20.28 44.35
CA ILE A 509 -46.16 20.34 43.64
C ILE A 509 -47.21 19.51 44.38
N THR A 510 -46.86 18.32 44.85
CA THR A 510 -47.78 17.42 45.55
C THR A 510 -48.24 18.05 46.87
N ARG A 511 -47.34 18.73 47.58
CA ARG A 511 -47.69 19.47 48.80
C ARG A 511 -48.64 20.63 48.51
N ILE A 512 -48.37 21.44 47.48
CA ILE A 512 -49.28 22.52 47.06
C ILE A 512 -50.67 21.98 46.72
N ARG A 513 -50.74 20.90 45.93
CA ARG A 513 -52.03 20.29 45.57
C ARG A 513 -52.80 19.82 46.80
N ARG A 514 -52.12 19.22 47.78
CA ARG A 514 -52.74 18.79 49.03
C ARG A 514 -53.25 19.97 49.86
N THR A 515 -52.48 21.06 49.94
CA THR A 515 -52.91 22.28 50.64
C THR A 515 -54.07 22.96 49.93
N ALA A 516 -54.07 22.99 48.59
CA ALA A 516 -55.16 23.53 47.79
C ALA A 516 -56.45 22.71 47.93
N ALA A 517 -56.35 21.37 47.94
CA ALA A 517 -57.48 20.48 48.17
C ALA A 517 -58.12 20.72 49.55
N LEU A 518 -57.31 20.85 50.61
CA LEU A 518 -57.78 21.16 51.96
C LEU A 518 -58.40 22.57 52.07
N ALA A 519 -57.90 23.54 51.31
CA ALA A 519 -58.49 24.88 51.24
C ALA A 519 -59.83 24.87 50.48
N PHE A 520 -59.93 24.07 49.42
CA PHE A 520 -61.16 23.91 48.63
C PHE A 520 -62.25 23.19 49.45
N GLU A 521 -61.89 22.16 50.21
CA GLU A 521 -62.81 21.43 51.10
C GLU A 521 -63.39 22.36 52.19
N ARG A 522 -62.59 23.31 52.71
CA ARG A 522 -63.06 24.36 53.64
C ARG A 522 -63.97 25.41 52.99
N LEU A 523 -63.84 25.64 51.68
CA LEU A 523 -64.69 26.58 50.95
C LEU A 523 -66.01 25.94 50.53
N SER A 524 -66.04 24.62 50.31
CA SER A 524 -67.25 23.88 49.91
C SER A 524 -68.27 23.63 51.02
N THR A 525 -67.97 23.96 52.29
CA THR A 525 -68.90 23.81 53.42
C THR A 525 -69.78 25.03 53.69
N THR A 526 -69.79 26.04 52.81
CA THR A 526 -70.60 27.26 52.99
C THR A 526 -71.66 27.39 51.90
N ASP A 527 -72.91 27.38 52.37
CA ASP A 527 -74.15 27.82 51.75
C ASP A 527 -74.77 27.00 50.60
N SER A 528 -75.74 26.21 51.03
CA SER A 528 -76.92 25.79 50.30
C SER A 528 -77.84 26.96 49.94
N HIS A 529 -78.18 27.12 48.66
CA HIS A 529 -79.55 27.48 48.25
C HIS A 529 -79.85 27.03 46.81
N PRO A 530 -81.01 26.40 46.54
CA PRO A 530 -81.35 25.88 45.23
C PRO A 530 -82.23 26.87 44.44
N SER A 531 -82.02 26.96 43.14
CA SER A 531 -83.00 27.54 42.21
C SER A 531 -83.09 26.76 40.91
N HIS A 532 -84.33 26.53 40.52
CA HIS A 532 -84.88 25.66 39.48
C HIS A 532 -84.70 26.16 38.02
N PHE A 533 -84.47 25.20 37.09
CA PHE A 533 -85.03 25.00 35.70
C PHE A 533 -84.96 26.11 34.61
N PRO A 534 -85.28 25.85 33.31
CA PRO A 534 -85.16 24.63 32.45
C PRO A 534 -84.65 24.88 30.97
N LEU A 535 -84.30 23.77 30.29
CA LEU A 535 -84.51 23.32 28.87
C LEU A 535 -84.38 24.22 27.61
N GLY A 536 -83.74 23.62 26.57
CA GLY A 536 -83.96 23.83 25.11
C GLY A 536 -82.75 23.36 24.27
N GLN A 537 -82.78 22.18 23.59
CA GLN A 537 -83.13 21.94 22.15
C GLN A 537 -82.25 22.74 21.14
N THR A 538 -81.74 22.29 19.98
CA THR A 538 -81.91 21.12 19.08
C THR A 538 -80.93 21.26 17.88
N ALA A 539 -80.75 20.17 17.10
CA ALA A 539 -80.50 20.11 15.63
C ALA A 539 -79.08 20.45 15.09
N SER A 540 -78.56 19.90 13.98
CA SER A 540 -78.98 18.84 13.04
C SER A 540 -77.83 18.54 12.05
N GLU A 541 -77.95 17.39 11.39
CA GLU A 541 -77.19 16.79 10.28
C GLU A 541 -76.72 17.70 9.13
N THR A 542 -75.68 17.28 8.39
CA THR A 542 -75.73 17.12 6.92
C THR A 542 -74.72 16.07 6.44
N ARG A 543 -75.14 15.33 5.41
CA ARG A 543 -74.66 14.08 4.82
C ARG A 543 -74.34 14.31 3.33
N ARG A 544 -73.31 13.66 2.76
CA ARG A 544 -73.10 13.28 1.33
C ARG A 544 -71.70 12.63 1.22
N GLY A 545 -71.40 11.52 0.52
CA GLY A 545 -72.14 10.68 -0.45
C GLY A 545 -71.27 10.43 -1.70
N GLY A 546 -71.07 9.15 -2.08
CA GLY A 546 -70.53 8.67 -3.38
C GLY A 546 -69.16 7.96 -3.28
N ALA A 547 -69.01 6.63 -3.41
CA ALA A 547 -69.12 5.76 -4.61
C ALA A 547 -68.13 6.19 -5.72
N GLY A 548 -67.32 5.36 -6.38
CA GLY A 548 -67.14 3.91 -6.44
C GLY A 548 -66.39 3.59 -7.75
N ALA A 549 -65.67 2.45 -7.77
CA ALA A 549 -65.15 1.71 -8.93
C ALA A 549 -64.04 2.32 -9.83
N GLY A 550 -62.96 1.54 -9.98
CA GLY A 550 -61.89 1.74 -10.97
C GLY A 550 -60.83 0.64 -10.87
N MET A 551 -61.18 -0.58 -11.30
CA MET A 551 -60.24 -1.67 -11.56
C MET A 551 -59.34 -1.35 -12.75
N GLY A 552 -58.10 -1.87 -12.73
CA GLY A 552 -57.33 -2.17 -13.95
C GLY A 552 -55.90 -1.64 -13.92
N GLY A 553 -54.98 -2.47 -13.42
CA GLY A 553 -53.55 -2.20 -13.45
C GLY A 553 -52.76 -3.47 -13.15
N GLY A 554 -52.79 -4.41 -14.09
CA GLY A 554 -51.82 -5.50 -14.13
C GLY A 554 -50.51 -4.96 -14.69
N LEU A 555 -49.42 -5.14 -13.95
CA LEU A 555 -48.07 -4.98 -14.45
C LEU A 555 -47.30 -6.27 -14.15
N ASP A 556 -46.79 -6.82 -15.24
CA ASP A 556 -45.94 -8.00 -15.34
C ASP A 556 -44.77 -7.96 -14.36
N SER A 557 -44.63 -9.05 -13.61
CA SER A 557 -43.39 -9.42 -12.93
C SER A 557 -42.99 -10.82 -13.38
N SER A 558 -42.33 -10.92 -14.52
CA SER A 558 -41.56 -12.10 -14.90
C SER A 558 -40.58 -11.74 -16.01
N ASN A 559 -39.30 -11.62 -15.64
CA ASN A 559 -38.13 -12.06 -16.41
C ASN A 559 -36.89 -11.39 -15.83
N GLU A 560 -36.08 -12.18 -15.12
CA GLU A 560 -34.61 -12.16 -15.09
C GLU A 560 -34.16 -12.92 -13.85
N ASP A 561 -34.18 -14.26 -13.94
CA ASP A 561 -33.49 -15.12 -12.99
C ASP A 561 -33.25 -16.49 -13.63
N ASP A 562 -32.39 -16.55 -14.66
CA ASP A 562 -31.98 -17.82 -15.28
C ASP A 562 -30.66 -17.76 -16.09
N SER A 563 -29.62 -17.09 -15.57
CA SER A 563 -28.25 -17.19 -16.16
C SER A 563 -27.14 -17.64 -15.21
N ILE A 564 -27.44 -17.95 -13.94
CA ILE A 564 -26.43 -18.37 -12.93
C ILE A 564 -26.71 -19.78 -12.40
N ARG A 565 -27.04 -20.72 -13.30
CA ARG A 565 -27.05 -22.16 -12.97
C ARG A 565 -26.32 -23.06 -13.97
N GLY A 566 -25.77 -22.49 -15.05
CA GLY A 566 -24.97 -23.22 -16.04
C GLY A 566 -23.45 -23.28 -15.76
N ALA A 567 -22.90 -22.38 -14.93
CA ALA A 567 -21.45 -22.26 -14.74
C ALA A 567 -20.89 -23.00 -13.50
N LEU A 568 -21.75 -23.39 -12.54
CA LEU A 568 -21.30 -24.04 -11.30
C LEU A 568 -21.23 -25.58 -11.38
N LEU A 569 -21.90 -26.19 -12.37
CA LEU A 569 -21.90 -27.65 -12.54
C LEU A 569 -20.78 -28.17 -13.45
N GLY A 570 -20.09 -27.29 -14.19
CA GLY A 570 -18.92 -27.64 -15.00
C GLY A 570 -17.62 -27.77 -14.20
N GLN A 571 -17.47 -27.02 -13.10
CA GLN A 571 -16.23 -27.03 -12.29
C GLN A 571 -16.17 -28.18 -11.28
N GLN A 572 -17.32 -28.67 -10.79
CA GLN A 572 -17.34 -29.74 -9.80
C GLN A 572 -17.07 -31.14 -10.40
N GLN A 573 -17.25 -31.30 -11.72
CA GLN A 573 -17.04 -32.56 -12.41
C GLN A 573 -15.60 -32.75 -12.95
N GLN A 574 -14.80 -31.68 -12.97
CA GLN A 574 -13.36 -31.75 -13.29
C GLN A 574 -12.47 -32.03 -12.07
N GLN A 575 -12.93 -31.70 -10.86
CA GLN A 575 -12.20 -32.01 -9.61
C GLN A 575 -12.39 -33.46 -9.12
N GLN A 576 -13.41 -34.18 -9.58
CA GLN A 576 -13.60 -35.60 -9.19
C GLN A 576 -12.76 -36.59 -10.02
N ASN A 577 -12.18 -36.18 -11.15
CA ASN A 577 -11.35 -37.06 -11.98
C ASN A 577 -9.86 -37.08 -11.61
N TYR A 578 -9.40 -36.26 -10.66
CA TYR A 578 -8.02 -36.30 -10.13
C TYR A 578 -7.89 -37.01 -8.78
N GLY A 579 -9.00 -37.54 -8.25
CA GLY A 579 -9.08 -38.17 -6.93
C GLY A 579 -9.08 -39.70 -6.94
N ALA A 580 -8.48 -40.39 -7.91
CA ALA A 580 -8.18 -41.82 -7.82
C ALA A 580 -7.26 -42.31 -8.95
N GLY A 581 -5.98 -42.45 -8.65
CA GLY A 581 -5.07 -43.36 -9.39
C GLY A 581 -3.94 -42.68 -10.14
N ALA A 582 -2.75 -42.67 -9.54
CA ALA A 582 -1.47 -42.92 -10.21
C ALA A 582 -0.32 -42.85 -9.19
N SER A 583 0.00 -43.97 -8.54
CA SER A 583 1.39 -44.23 -8.18
C SER A 583 2.11 -44.65 -9.46
N GLN A 584 2.50 -43.68 -10.29
CA GLN A 584 3.45 -43.96 -11.36
C GLN A 584 4.85 -43.83 -10.75
N ALA A 585 5.56 -44.96 -10.72
CA ALA A 585 6.99 -44.98 -10.50
C ALA A 585 7.65 -44.05 -11.53
N LEU A 586 8.56 -43.20 -11.06
CA LEU A 586 9.46 -42.44 -11.91
C LEU A 586 10.12 -43.39 -12.91
N SER A 587 9.89 -43.17 -14.20
CA SER A 587 10.69 -43.81 -15.24
C SER A 587 12.16 -43.45 -15.02
N PRO A 588 13.10 -44.41 -15.15
CA PRO A 588 14.52 -44.09 -15.11
C PRO A 588 14.85 -43.09 -16.24
N LEU A 589 15.79 -42.17 -15.94
CA LEU A 589 16.37 -41.28 -16.94
C LEU A 589 16.84 -42.09 -18.15
N PRO A 590 16.69 -41.58 -19.39
CA PRO A 590 17.22 -42.24 -20.56
C PRO A 590 18.73 -42.47 -20.39
N GLU A 591 19.19 -43.71 -20.58
CA GLU A 591 20.61 -44.01 -20.71
C GLU A 591 21.14 -43.21 -21.90
N LEU A 592 22.09 -42.30 -21.65
CA LEU A 592 22.88 -41.67 -22.70
C LEU A 592 23.69 -42.77 -23.40
N ASP A 593 23.61 -42.82 -24.73
CA ASP A 593 24.41 -43.76 -25.50
C ASP A 593 25.89 -43.34 -25.54
N GLU A 594 26.78 -44.24 -25.95
CA GLU A 594 28.22 -43.96 -26.01
C GLU A 594 28.58 -42.91 -27.08
N ASP A 595 27.66 -42.60 -28.00
CA ASP A 595 27.84 -41.57 -29.03
C ASP A 595 27.58 -40.17 -28.46
N ASP A 596 26.60 -40.02 -27.55
CA ASP A 596 26.35 -38.77 -26.79
C ASP A 596 27.50 -38.40 -25.83
N LEU A 597 28.27 -39.39 -25.39
CA LEU A 597 29.41 -39.20 -24.49
C LEU A 597 30.73 -38.89 -25.22
N ALA A 598 30.74 -38.95 -26.55
CA ALA A 598 31.93 -38.71 -27.37
C ALA A 598 32.38 -37.23 -27.38
N VAL A 599 31.53 -36.31 -26.92
CA VAL A 599 31.83 -34.87 -26.79
C VAL A 599 32.79 -34.57 -25.61
N PHE A 600 32.94 -35.51 -24.67
CA PHE A 600 33.83 -35.35 -23.53
C PHE A 600 35.20 -35.98 -23.82
N ASP A 601 36.24 -35.15 -23.73
CA ASP A 601 37.62 -35.45 -24.12
C ASP A 601 38.32 -36.39 -23.13
N SER A 602 37.79 -36.55 -21.91
CA SER A 602 38.38 -37.39 -20.87
C SER A 602 37.42 -38.43 -20.29
N ALA A 603 37.99 -39.57 -19.87
CA ALA A 603 37.23 -40.63 -19.19
C ALA A 603 36.64 -40.16 -17.84
N GLU A 604 37.28 -39.18 -17.21
CA GLU A 604 36.85 -38.59 -15.93
C GLU A 604 35.60 -37.70 -16.09
N GLU A 605 35.51 -36.92 -17.17
CA GLU A 605 34.30 -36.13 -17.50
C GLU A 605 33.10 -37.03 -17.83
N ARG A 606 33.33 -38.16 -18.52
CA ARG A 606 32.27 -39.13 -18.83
C ARG A 606 31.72 -39.78 -17.55
N GLU A 607 32.56 -40.01 -16.54
CA GLU A 607 32.14 -40.60 -15.26
C GLU A 607 31.41 -39.59 -14.36
N GLN A 608 31.78 -38.30 -14.42
CA GLN A 608 31.06 -37.22 -13.71
C GLN A 608 29.66 -36.99 -14.30
N VAL A 609 29.50 -37.05 -15.62
CA VAL A 609 28.19 -36.94 -16.28
C VAL A 609 27.31 -38.16 -15.97
N LYS A 610 27.87 -39.38 -15.95
CA LYS A 610 27.15 -40.60 -15.59
C LYS A 610 26.70 -40.66 -14.12
N SER A 611 27.41 -39.99 -13.21
CA SER A 611 27.14 -40.06 -11.77
C SER A 611 26.21 -38.97 -11.22
N GLY A 612 25.80 -38.00 -12.04
CA GLY A 612 24.88 -36.93 -11.64
C GLY A 612 25.44 -36.03 -10.51
N ALA A 613 26.74 -36.11 -10.24
CA ALA A 613 27.40 -35.44 -9.13
C ALA A 613 28.33 -34.35 -9.64
N GLY A 614 27.79 -33.14 -9.87
CA GLY A 614 28.62 -31.95 -10.08
C GLY A 614 28.07 -30.94 -11.07
N ALA A 615 27.10 -30.12 -10.65
CA ALA A 615 26.82 -28.85 -11.31
C ALA A 615 27.25 -27.70 -10.39
N SER A 616 28.54 -27.37 -10.41
CA SER A 616 29.06 -26.09 -9.93
C SER A 616 30.26 -25.68 -10.78
N SER A 617 30.10 -24.53 -11.44
CA SER A 617 31.12 -23.73 -12.16
C SER A 617 31.86 -24.37 -13.34
N VAL A 618 31.31 -24.22 -14.54
CA VAL A 618 32.11 -23.97 -15.74
C VAL A 618 31.55 -22.71 -16.40
N ALA A 619 32.32 -21.63 -16.38
CA ALA A 619 31.95 -20.36 -17.00
C ALA A 619 32.10 -20.46 -18.54
N PRO A 620 31.15 -19.92 -19.33
CA PRO A 620 31.34 -19.80 -20.77
C PRO A 620 32.43 -18.75 -21.09
N PRO A 621 33.21 -18.93 -22.18
CA PRO A 621 34.22 -17.97 -22.59
C PRO A 621 33.56 -16.65 -23.06
N PRO A 622 34.13 -15.48 -22.73
CA PRO A 622 33.54 -14.20 -23.08
C PRO A 622 33.69 -13.88 -24.57
N ALA A 623 32.56 -13.68 -25.26
CA ALA A 623 32.48 -13.28 -26.66
C ALA A 623 32.85 -11.79 -26.93
N ALA A 624 33.40 -11.08 -25.96
CA ALA A 624 33.62 -9.62 -26.03
C ALA A 624 35.06 -9.17 -26.38
N ALA A 625 35.97 -10.09 -26.71
CA ALA A 625 37.36 -9.74 -27.04
C ALA A 625 37.65 -9.52 -28.54
N ALA A 626 36.73 -9.88 -29.44
CA ALA A 626 36.97 -9.81 -30.88
C ALA A 626 36.71 -8.41 -31.51
N ALA A 627 35.97 -7.53 -30.83
CA ALA A 627 35.63 -6.20 -31.37
C ALA A 627 36.69 -5.12 -31.09
N ALA A 628 37.56 -5.30 -30.09
CA ALA A 628 38.58 -4.32 -29.71
C ALA A 628 39.89 -4.44 -30.53
N ALA A 629 40.12 -5.58 -31.19
CA ALA A 629 41.33 -5.80 -32.00
C ALA A 629 41.25 -5.21 -33.43
N ALA A 630 40.06 -4.86 -33.92
CA ALA A 630 39.87 -4.32 -35.27
C ALA A 630 40.05 -2.78 -35.35
N ALA A 631 39.98 -2.06 -34.22
CA ALA A 631 40.10 -0.60 -34.19
C ALA A 631 41.55 -0.08 -34.00
N ALA A 632 42.50 -0.94 -33.63
CA ALA A 632 43.89 -0.56 -33.38
C ALA A 632 44.82 -0.73 -34.60
N ALA A 633 44.33 -1.29 -35.71
CA ALA A 633 45.13 -1.55 -36.92
C ALA A 633 45.05 -0.43 -37.99
N ALA A 634 44.35 0.68 -37.74
CA ALA A 634 44.06 1.71 -38.75
C ALA A 634 44.79 3.06 -38.56
N SER A 635 45.73 3.21 -37.62
CA SER A 635 46.35 4.52 -37.33
C SER A 635 47.86 4.66 -37.58
N THR A 636 48.52 3.71 -38.26
CA THR A 636 49.94 3.86 -38.64
C THR A 636 50.14 3.78 -40.15
N GLY A 637 50.20 4.94 -40.80
CA GLY A 637 50.69 5.03 -42.17
C GLY A 637 50.44 6.36 -42.86
N SER A 638 51.31 7.36 -42.63
CA SER A 638 51.73 8.30 -43.68
C SER A 638 52.76 9.29 -43.14
N THR A 639 54.04 9.07 -43.46
CA THR A 639 55.00 10.17 -43.63
C THR A 639 55.78 9.95 -44.92
N ALA A 640 55.93 11.07 -45.63
CA ALA A 640 56.93 11.41 -46.66
C ALA A 640 56.68 11.03 -48.13
N GLY A 641 56.57 12.06 -48.98
CA GLY A 641 57.03 11.97 -50.37
C GLY A 641 56.61 13.06 -51.37
N LYS A 642 57.38 14.15 -51.41
CA LYS A 642 57.81 14.96 -52.60
C LYS A 642 56.98 16.14 -53.15
N GLU A 643 57.81 17.16 -53.48
CA GLU A 643 57.64 18.47 -54.15
C GLU A 643 57.02 19.63 -53.36
#